data_AF-A0A662APS3-F1
#
_entry.id   AF-A0A662APS3-F1
#
_cell.length_a   1.000
_cell.length_b   1.000
_cell.length_c   1.000
_cell.angle_alpha   90.00
_cell.angle_beta   90.00
_cell.angle_gamma   90.00
#
_symmetry.space_group_name_H-M   'P 1'
#
loop_
_entity.id
_entity.type
_entity.pdbx_description
1 polymer ?
#
loop_
_entity_poly.entity_id
_entity_poly.type
_entity_poly.pdbx_seq_one_letter_code
_entity_poly.pdbx_strand_id
1 'polypeptide(L)'
;MREENLKENNLKETNVKETKFKGFDIAKTSFTIDKFTCKSKIDDDGNPCSNFCEIQRIRIDGDSKPLYYGGRCEKYEVKERKGKGKGIPDLFQERMELLLGDFDEEEEKNGRITIGIPRGLTIFYQYFPYWRTFLQELGFHVVISSTSDRPLVTKSLGIVTAETCFPVELMHGHVKDLLDKDIDYVFTPFVVNQESKEGDPTNNTNCPWVQTYPFMVRGAVGAKNYGDRMLIPTLHFRYSDTLKKELATFMKKKFGISKSKIHKAIQLANNAQMDFVKAVVEKGRAVLDNLPKDKVALVIIGRPYNTNDPGLNLNIVKKLMNLNVLPIPIDYLPLHEEDINQDYTMMYWPNGQKILSASRIVAKNKGLHLVYMGNFRCGPDSFLSHYVSEELKGKPYLQIEVDEHSADAGMITRYEAFLDSLKGYKKVHRTEQEKFRPGAMRSSTDTKRVLYIPYMNDNAHSLAAAIRSTGMESEVLPMQNNEDIELGRKYTSSRECFPMTATTGNFLRKLMEPGVDPKKISFFMPDHNGPCRFGQYNKFQRIIFDRLGFNEAEIISPANDGAYEDISDGQGKKLRFRAWKGFVAIDLLRKMQQERRPYEVNKGDTNKVYDQALKDVITSIEQGADDLPDVLERLAENFKNINVVDGPRKPVIPIIGEIFMRDNTFCNGSIVEKLEALGAETIIAPFAEWITYSSYRYWRDSMWKKDIKGLFKSKVQEYSQKFSAHKLHQAVGNAVEFQRDIPLKDMLEKCDPYIHKDYDGDPALAFGAAAGLMDTEISGIVNVLPFACMPGTFIQSVSHVFRKDHNNIPWEDIAFDGQDNMSTDTRLQAFMHQAKQYSKDNGFDKPRDWPV
;
A
#
# COMPACT_ATOMS: atom_id res chain seq x y z
N MET A 1 17.12 49.57 -16.42
CA MET A 1 18.26 49.14 -17.27
C MET A 1 18.42 47.62 -17.43
N ARG A 2 17.51 46.77 -16.92
CA ARG A 2 17.58 45.30 -17.08
C ARG A 2 16.47 44.69 -17.96
N GLU A 3 15.62 45.53 -18.56
CA GLU A 3 14.55 45.09 -19.47
C GLU A 3 14.88 45.27 -20.96
N GLU A 4 15.78 46.20 -21.32
CA GLU A 4 16.12 46.44 -22.74
C GLU A 4 17.12 45.41 -23.31
N ASN A 5 18.01 44.86 -22.47
CA ASN A 5 19.03 43.88 -22.92
C ASN A 5 18.49 42.47 -23.18
N LEU A 6 17.24 42.17 -22.84
CA LEU A 6 16.62 40.87 -23.15
C LEU A 6 15.94 40.84 -24.53
N LYS A 7 15.74 41.98 -25.18
CA LYS A 7 15.12 42.05 -26.51
C LYS A 7 16.12 41.86 -27.65
N GLU A 8 17.39 42.26 -27.50
CA GLU A 8 18.33 42.27 -28.63
C GLU A 8 19.12 40.98 -28.86
N ASN A 9 19.29 40.11 -27.85
CA ASN A 9 20.19 38.96 -27.96
C ASN A 9 19.54 37.61 -28.32
N ASN A 10 18.20 37.52 -28.44
CA ASN A 10 17.52 36.26 -28.81
C ASN A 10 16.84 36.27 -30.19
N LEU A 11 16.99 37.34 -30.98
CA LEU A 11 16.31 37.48 -32.28
C LEU A 11 17.20 37.31 -33.51
N LYS A 12 18.50 37.03 -33.35
CA LYS A 12 19.41 36.89 -34.51
C LYS A 12 19.59 35.47 -35.06
N GLU A 13 18.95 34.47 -34.47
CA GLU A 13 18.92 33.11 -35.03
C GLU A 13 17.52 32.49 -34.97
N THR A 14 16.55 33.06 -35.69
CA THR A 14 15.37 32.27 -36.11
C THR A 14 14.75 32.88 -37.37
N ASN A 15 14.58 32.05 -38.40
CA ASN A 15 13.51 32.22 -39.39
C ASN A 15 12.18 32.15 -38.64
N VAL A 16 11.76 33.23 -37.98
CA VAL A 16 10.46 33.33 -37.32
C VAL A 16 9.40 33.32 -38.41
N LYS A 17 8.79 32.14 -38.64
CA LYS A 17 7.47 32.06 -39.27
C LYS A 17 6.52 32.94 -38.46
N GLU A 18 5.62 33.66 -39.14
CA GLU A 18 4.52 34.42 -38.51
C GLU A 18 3.97 33.68 -37.29
N THR A 19 3.89 34.37 -36.15
CA THR A 19 3.34 33.77 -34.94
C THR A 19 1.85 33.48 -35.15
N LYS A 20 1.43 32.26 -34.80
CA LYS A 20 0.00 31.88 -34.74
C LYS A 20 -0.66 32.36 -33.44
N PHE A 21 0.06 33.05 -32.56
CA PHE A 21 -0.48 33.59 -31.32
C PHE A 21 -1.47 34.71 -31.62
N LYS A 22 -2.74 34.49 -31.28
CA LYS A 22 -3.86 35.39 -31.60
C LYS A 22 -3.97 36.63 -30.69
N GLY A 23 -3.01 36.84 -29.80
CA GLY A 23 -3.04 37.90 -28.80
C GLY A 23 -3.91 37.57 -27.59
N PHE A 24 -3.85 38.42 -26.57
CA PHE A 24 -4.63 38.26 -25.32
C PHE A 24 -6.11 38.66 -25.47
N ASP A 25 -6.50 39.31 -26.56
CA ASP A 25 -7.90 39.67 -26.84
C ASP A 25 -8.80 38.45 -27.08
N ILE A 26 -8.21 37.26 -27.29
CA ILE A 26 -8.96 36.00 -27.33
C ILE A 26 -9.73 35.73 -26.02
N ALA A 27 -9.28 36.28 -24.88
CA ALA A 27 -9.98 36.20 -23.61
C ALA A 27 -11.35 36.92 -23.62
N LYS A 28 -11.56 37.84 -24.57
CA LYS A 28 -12.83 38.57 -24.77
C LYS A 28 -13.69 37.96 -25.88
N THR A 29 -13.20 36.92 -26.56
CA THR A 29 -13.90 36.30 -27.69
C THR A 29 -14.91 35.30 -27.16
N SER A 30 -16.18 35.45 -27.58
CA SER A 30 -17.23 34.50 -27.25
C SER A 30 -16.94 33.13 -27.87
N PHE A 31 -17.30 32.08 -27.14
CA PHE A 31 -17.22 30.70 -27.63
C PHE A 31 -18.43 29.90 -27.15
N THR A 32 -18.79 28.88 -27.93
CA THR A 32 -19.82 27.92 -27.56
C THR A 32 -19.20 26.55 -27.37
N ILE A 33 -19.59 25.84 -26.31
CA ILE A 33 -19.19 24.44 -26.07
C ILE A 33 -20.41 23.55 -26.27
N ASP A 34 -20.27 22.55 -27.13
CA ASP A 34 -21.23 21.46 -27.29
C ASP A 34 -20.54 20.09 -27.15
N LYS A 35 -21.31 19.04 -26.86
CA LYS A 35 -20.79 17.68 -26.64
C LYS A 35 -21.51 16.70 -27.54
N PHE A 36 -20.79 15.72 -28.08
CA PHE A 36 -21.40 14.60 -28.81
C PHE A 36 -20.61 13.31 -28.59
N THR A 37 -21.30 12.17 -28.66
CA THR A 37 -20.65 10.85 -28.61
C THR A 37 -20.16 10.45 -30.01
N CYS A 38 -18.89 10.09 -30.13
CA CYS A 38 -18.34 9.51 -31.36
C CYS A 38 -19.06 8.20 -31.69
N LYS A 39 -19.79 8.16 -32.81
CA LYS A 39 -20.51 6.98 -33.31
C LYS A 39 -19.70 6.13 -34.28
N SER A 40 -18.40 6.40 -34.41
CA SER A 40 -17.55 5.66 -35.33
C SER A 40 -17.34 4.23 -34.85
N LYS A 41 -17.61 3.26 -35.72
CA LYS A 41 -17.28 1.84 -35.47
C LYS A 41 -15.83 1.49 -35.77
N ILE A 42 -15.06 2.43 -36.31
CA ILE A 42 -13.63 2.29 -36.59
C ILE A 42 -12.83 3.44 -35.97
N ASP A 43 -11.61 3.20 -35.54
CA ASP A 43 -10.69 4.24 -35.07
C ASP A 43 -10.08 5.01 -36.27
N ASP A 44 -9.12 5.88 -36.00
CA ASP A 44 -8.40 6.67 -37.02
C ASP A 44 -7.41 5.85 -37.85
N ASP A 45 -7.03 4.66 -37.38
CA ASP A 45 -6.17 3.70 -38.06
C ASP A 45 -6.97 2.67 -38.88
N GLY A 46 -8.30 2.65 -38.74
CA GLY A 46 -9.21 1.76 -39.46
C GLY A 46 -9.57 0.48 -38.70
N ASN A 47 -9.16 0.34 -37.44
CA ASN A 47 -9.47 -0.81 -36.60
C ASN A 47 -10.87 -0.67 -35.97
N PRO A 48 -11.57 -1.78 -35.63
CA PRO A 48 -12.82 -1.73 -34.89
C PRO A 48 -12.71 -0.89 -33.60
N CYS A 49 -13.66 0.02 -33.38
CA CYS A 49 -13.66 0.95 -32.25
C CYS A 49 -14.99 0.91 -31.50
N SER A 50 -14.92 0.55 -30.22
CA SER A 50 -16.03 0.51 -29.25
C SER A 50 -15.96 1.63 -28.21
N ASN A 51 -15.04 2.60 -28.37
CA ASN A 51 -14.72 3.56 -27.31
C ASN A 51 -15.82 4.60 -27.01
N PHE A 52 -16.76 4.81 -27.94
CA PHE A 52 -17.85 5.80 -27.85
C PHE A 52 -17.44 7.12 -27.17
N CYS A 53 -16.34 7.72 -27.62
CA CYS A 53 -15.76 8.87 -26.93
C CYS A 53 -16.75 10.05 -26.90
N GLU A 54 -17.04 10.61 -25.73
CA GLU A 54 -17.60 11.96 -25.60
C GLU A 54 -16.57 12.97 -26.11
N ILE A 55 -16.91 13.62 -27.22
CA ILE A 55 -16.13 14.68 -27.85
C ILE A 55 -16.75 16.02 -27.46
N GLN A 56 -15.95 16.88 -26.85
CA GLN A 56 -16.28 18.28 -26.65
C GLN A 56 -15.88 19.06 -27.91
N ARG A 57 -16.80 19.84 -28.45
CA ARG A 57 -16.59 20.73 -29.57
C ARG A 57 -16.67 22.18 -29.09
N ILE A 58 -15.58 22.92 -29.24
CA ILE A 58 -15.50 24.34 -28.91
C ILE A 58 -15.48 25.13 -30.22
N ARG A 59 -16.45 26.03 -30.39
CA ARG A 59 -16.48 26.99 -31.50
C ARG A 59 -16.15 28.35 -30.94
N ILE A 60 -15.06 28.95 -31.43
CA ILE A 60 -14.65 30.31 -31.05
C ILE A 60 -15.14 31.24 -32.15
N ASP A 61 -15.80 32.34 -31.78
CA ASP A 61 -16.29 33.31 -32.76
C ASP A 61 -15.12 33.93 -33.55
N GLY A 62 -15.24 33.93 -34.88
CA GLY A 62 -14.17 34.36 -35.78
C GLY A 62 -13.21 33.25 -36.24
N ASP A 63 -13.29 32.04 -35.69
CA ASP A 63 -12.54 30.89 -36.19
C ASP A 63 -13.33 30.05 -37.21
N SER A 64 -12.69 29.73 -38.33
CA SER A 64 -13.32 28.92 -39.40
C SER A 64 -13.48 27.43 -39.05
N LYS A 65 -12.83 26.96 -37.98
CA LYS A 65 -12.86 25.55 -37.58
C LYS A 65 -13.07 25.39 -36.07
N PRO A 66 -14.00 24.51 -35.65
CA PRO A 66 -14.11 24.13 -34.25
C PRO A 66 -12.89 23.37 -33.77
N LEU A 67 -12.56 23.57 -32.50
CA LEU A 67 -11.61 22.76 -31.74
C LEU A 67 -12.35 21.56 -31.13
N TYR A 68 -11.72 20.39 -31.14
CA TYR A 68 -12.29 19.17 -30.59
C TYR A 68 -11.38 18.60 -29.51
N TYR A 69 -11.98 18.11 -28.43
CA TYR A 69 -11.31 17.49 -27.30
C TYR A 69 -12.07 16.25 -26.82
N GLY A 70 -11.41 15.34 -26.12
CA GLY A 70 -12.06 14.19 -25.45
C GLY A 70 -12.12 12.88 -26.24
N GLY A 71 -11.62 12.87 -27.47
CA GLY A 71 -11.43 11.65 -28.26
C GLY A 71 -10.18 10.87 -27.83
N ARG A 72 -10.28 9.54 -27.77
CA ARG A 72 -9.13 8.63 -27.53
C ARG A 72 -8.21 8.47 -28.76
N CYS A 73 -8.68 8.90 -29.93
CA CYS A 73 -8.00 8.81 -31.21
C CYS A 73 -8.01 10.18 -31.91
N GLU A 74 -7.15 10.38 -32.91
CA GLU A 74 -7.00 11.66 -33.60
C GLU A 74 -8.08 11.92 -34.66
N LYS A 75 -9.17 11.14 -34.66
CA LYS A 75 -10.25 11.25 -35.64
C LYS A 75 -10.81 12.68 -35.74
N TYR A 76 -10.95 13.35 -34.60
CA TYR A 76 -11.43 14.74 -34.52
C TYR A 76 -10.32 15.76 -34.20
N GLU A 77 -9.07 15.32 -33.98
CA GLU A 77 -7.96 16.20 -33.61
C GLU A 77 -7.31 16.92 -34.82
N VAL A 78 -6.41 17.87 -34.52
CA VAL A 78 -5.78 18.80 -35.47
C VAL A 78 -4.99 18.06 -36.55
N LYS A 79 -5.21 18.42 -37.83
CA LYS A 79 -4.59 17.81 -39.02
C LYS A 79 -3.04 17.75 -39.00
N GLU A 80 -2.36 18.61 -38.25
CA GLU A 80 -0.88 18.68 -38.20
C GLU A 80 -0.21 17.47 -37.49
N ARG A 81 -0.99 16.64 -36.77
CA ARG A 81 -0.50 15.43 -36.09
C ARG A 81 -0.57 14.17 -36.97
N LYS A 82 -1.48 14.15 -37.95
CA LYS A 82 -1.72 12.96 -38.80
C LYS A 82 -0.49 12.58 -39.62
N GLY A 83 -0.05 11.33 -39.48
CA GLY A 83 0.97 10.70 -40.32
C GLY A 83 2.40 10.73 -39.80
N LYS A 84 2.68 11.37 -38.66
CA LYS A 84 4.02 11.39 -38.03
C LYS A 84 4.47 10.06 -37.44
N GLY A 85 3.55 9.16 -37.11
CA GLY A 85 3.85 7.83 -36.59
C GLY A 85 4.10 6.76 -37.67
N LYS A 86 4.00 7.09 -38.97
CA LYS A 86 4.17 6.10 -40.04
C LYS A 86 5.57 5.47 -40.00
N GLY A 87 5.62 4.15 -39.86
CA GLY A 87 6.85 3.36 -39.82
C GLY A 87 7.46 3.15 -38.42
N ILE A 88 6.80 3.62 -37.36
CA ILE A 88 7.17 3.29 -35.97
C ILE A 88 6.42 2.00 -35.58
N PRO A 89 7.11 0.94 -35.11
CA PRO A 89 6.44 -0.27 -34.64
C PRO A 89 5.71 -0.01 -33.30
N ASP A 90 4.55 -0.65 -33.12
CA ASP A 90 3.85 -0.67 -31.83
C ASP A 90 4.38 -1.82 -30.96
N LEU A 91 5.46 -1.54 -30.24
CA LEU A 91 6.13 -2.52 -29.38
C LEU A 91 5.25 -3.02 -28.21
N PHE A 92 4.21 -2.27 -27.83
CA PHE A 92 3.27 -2.69 -26.78
C PHE A 92 2.26 -3.69 -27.33
N GLN A 93 1.78 -3.48 -28.55
CA GLN A 93 0.96 -4.45 -29.27
C GLN A 93 1.73 -5.75 -29.53
N GLU A 94 2.98 -5.67 -30.00
CA GLU A 94 3.83 -6.86 -30.20
C GLU A 94 4.05 -7.64 -28.89
N ARG A 95 4.26 -6.94 -27.77
CA ARG A 95 4.33 -7.57 -26.44
C ARG A 95 3.01 -8.24 -26.05
N MET A 96 1.86 -7.64 -26.37
CA MET A 96 0.54 -8.23 -26.12
C MET A 96 0.31 -9.48 -26.97
N GLU A 97 0.78 -9.50 -28.21
CA GLU A 97 0.76 -10.69 -29.07
C GLU A 97 1.61 -11.82 -28.48
N LEU A 98 2.81 -11.52 -27.96
CA LEU A 98 3.61 -12.51 -27.23
C LEU A 98 2.91 -13.04 -25.96
N LEU A 99 2.19 -12.17 -25.25
CA LEU A 99 1.44 -12.54 -24.04
C LEU A 99 0.26 -13.48 -24.38
N LEU A 100 -0.48 -13.18 -25.45
CA LEU A 100 -1.61 -13.98 -25.91
C LEU A 100 -1.15 -15.27 -26.61
N GLY A 101 0.00 -15.27 -27.27
CA GLY A 101 0.54 -16.41 -27.99
C GLY A 101 -0.46 -16.96 -29.00
N ASP A 102 -0.80 -18.24 -28.84
CA ASP A 102 -1.76 -19.00 -29.65
C ASP A 102 -3.18 -19.02 -29.06
N PHE A 103 -3.48 -18.17 -28.07
CA PHE A 103 -4.80 -18.14 -27.46
C PHE A 103 -5.88 -17.67 -28.44
N ASP A 104 -6.90 -18.50 -28.62
CA ASP A 104 -8.08 -18.21 -29.43
C ASP A 104 -9.25 -17.78 -28.53
N GLU A 105 -9.66 -16.52 -28.64
CA GLU A 105 -10.81 -15.98 -27.90
C GLU A 105 -12.15 -16.54 -28.41
N GLU A 106 -12.19 -17.07 -29.64
CA GLU A 106 -13.40 -17.59 -30.29
C GLU A 106 -13.55 -19.12 -30.13
N GLU A 107 -12.65 -19.76 -29.39
CA GLU A 107 -12.70 -21.21 -29.14
C GLU A 107 -14.06 -21.65 -28.58
N GLU A 108 -14.69 -22.65 -29.18
CA GLU A 108 -15.98 -23.14 -28.68
C GLU A 108 -15.85 -23.84 -27.32
N LYS A 109 -16.82 -23.58 -26.42
CA LYS A 109 -16.89 -24.18 -25.07
C LYS A 109 -16.81 -25.72 -25.11
N ASN A 110 -17.41 -26.35 -26.12
CA ASN A 110 -17.42 -27.81 -26.32
C ASN A 110 -17.83 -28.60 -25.07
N GLY A 111 -18.81 -28.09 -24.31
CA GLY A 111 -19.32 -28.71 -23.08
C GLY A 111 -18.36 -28.68 -21.87
N ARG A 112 -17.16 -28.07 -21.99
CA ARG A 112 -16.21 -27.93 -20.88
C ARG A 112 -16.69 -26.89 -19.87
N ILE A 113 -16.27 -27.04 -18.61
CA ILE A 113 -16.47 -26.00 -17.58
C ILE A 113 -15.68 -24.75 -17.99
N THR A 114 -16.35 -23.58 -17.93
CA THR A 114 -15.76 -22.30 -18.30
C THR A 114 -15.14 -21.60 -17.08
N ILE A 115 -13.89 -21.17 -17.20
CA ILE A 115 -13.21 -20.36 -16.19
C ILE A 115 -12.76 -19.04 -16.80
N GLY A 116 -13.27 -17.94 -16.25
CA GLY A 116 -12.95 -16.58 -16.65
C GLY A 116 -11.65 -16.08 -16.02
N ILE A 117 -10.74 -15.52 -16.81
CA ILE A 117 -9.59 -14.75 -16.33
C ILE A 117 -9.84 -13.26 -16.61
N PRO A 118 -9.95 -12.40 -15.59
CA PRO A 118 -10.10 -10.96 -15.80
C PRO A 118 -8.83 -10.36 -16.45
N ARG A 119 -8.99 -9.55 -17.50
CA ARG A 119 -7.92 -8.78 -18.17
C ARG A 119 -7.43 -7.60 -17.33
N GLY A 120 -7.04 -7.85 -16.09
CA GLY A 120 -6.58 -6.84 -15.15
C GLY A 120 -5.35 -7.27 -14.36
N LEU A 121 -4.67 -6.29 -13.75
CA LEU A 121 -3.60 -6.50 -12.79
C LEU A 121 -2.51 -7.51 -13.25
N THR A 122 -1.81 -8.12 -12.30
CA THR A 122 -0.72 -9.06 -12.55
C THR A 122 -1.20 -10.39 -13.14
N ILE A 123 -2.43 -10.81 -12.84
CA ILE A 123 -2.99 -12.09 -13.31
C ILE A 123 -3.01 -12.17 -14.84
N PHE A 124 -3.35 -11.08 -15.53
CA PHE A 124 -3.35 -11.05 -16.99
C PHE A 124 -2.02 -10.53 -17.55
N TYR A 125 -1.68 -9.27 -17.30
CA TYR A 125 -0.58 -8.57 -17.99
C TYR A 125 0.84 -9.11 -17.70
N GLN A 126 0.97 -10.02 -16.73
CA GLN A 126 2.24 -10.65 -16.36
C GLN A 126 2.19 -12.18 -16.32
N TYR A 127 1.03 -12.79 -16.02
CA TYR A 127 0.89 -14.24 -15.79
C TYR A 127 -0.16 -14.93 -16.66
N PHE A 128 -0.69 -14.29 -17.70
CA PHE A 128 -1.67 -14.94 -18.57
C PHE A 128 -1.17 -16.25 -19.21
N PRO A 129 0.07 -16.35 -19.75
CA PRO A 129 0.60 -17.60 -20.29
C PRO A 129 0.59 -18.75 -19.26
N TYR A 130 0.95 -18.45 -18.00
CA TYR A 130 0.90 -19.41 -16.91
C TYR A 130 -0.54 -19.89 -16.66
N TRP A 131 -1.47 -18.95 -16.42
CA TRP A 131 -2.84 -19.28 -16.02
C TRP A 131 -3.64 -19.93 -17.13
N ARG A 132 -3.51 -19.46 -18.38
CA ARG A 132 -4.21 -20.07 -19.52
C ARG A 132 -3.79 -21.52 -19.69
N THR A 133 -2.48 -21.78 -19.69
CA THR A 133 -1.92 -23.12 -19.89
C THR A 133 -2.32 -24.04 -18.75
N PHE A 134 -2.21 -23.57 -17.50
CA PHE A 134 -2.61 -24.35 -16.34
C PHE A 134 -4.09 -24.78 -16.41
N LEU A 135 -5.00 -23.88 -16.77
CA LEU A 135 -6.43 -24.19 -16.81
C LEU A 135 -6.80 -25.05 -18.04
N GLN A 136 -6.25 -24.76 -19.21
CA GLN A 136 -6.51 -25.55 -20.43
C GLN A 136 -5.99 -26.99 -20.29
N GLU A 137 -4.79 -27.19 -19.72
CA GLU A 137 -4.23 -28.53 -19.44
C GLU A 137 -5.08 -29.34 -18.45
N LEU A 138 -5.81 -28.67 -17.56
CA LEU A 138 -6.76 -29.31 -16.66
C LEU A 138 -8.09 -29.65 -17.33
N GLY A 139 -8.33 -29.17 -18.55
CA GLY A 139 -9.51 -29.45 -19.37
C GLY A 139 -10.60 -28.37 -19.30
N PHE A 140 -10.29 -27.18 -18.79
CA PHE A 140 -11.22 -26.07 -18.73
C PHE A 140 -11.22 -25.28 -20.04
N HIS A 141 -12.36 -24.67 -20.36
CA HIS A 141 -12.44 -23.64 -21.39
C HIS A 141 -12.17 -22.28 -20.74
N VAL A 142 -11.15 -21.57 -21.23
CA VAL A 142 -10.71 -20.29 -20.66
C VAL A 142 -11.37 -19.16 -21.43
N VAL A 143 -12.03 -18.25 -20.71
CA VAL A 143 -12.60 -17.02 -21.26
C VAL A 143 -11.91 -15.82 -20.60
N ILE A 144 -11.74 -14.73 -21.33
CA ILE A 144 -11.21 -13.48 -20.76
C ILE A 144 -12.26 -12.37 -20.80
N SER A 145 -12.15 -11.43 -19.86
CA SER A 145 -13.07 -10.27 -19.82
C SER A 145 -12.90 -9.40 -21.07
N SER A 146 -13.83 -8.49 -21.30
CA SER A 146 -13.74 -7.51 -22.40
C SER A 146 -12.53 -6.58 -22.22
N THR A 147 -12.08 -5.92 -23.30
CA THR A 147 -11.02 -4.91 -23.20
C THR A 147 -11.47 -3.69 -22.40
N SER A 148 -10.53 -3.01 -21.74
CA SER A 148 -10.83 -1.87 -20.88
C SER A 148 -11.30 -0.64 -21.68
N ASP A 149 -12.57 -0.31 -21.54
CA ASP A 149 -13.21 0.86 -22.16
C ASP A 149 -13.97 1.73 -21.14
N ARG A 150 -14.55 2.85 -21.59
CA ARG A 150 -15.33 3.73 -20.71
C ARG A 150 -16.55 3.02 -20.10
N PRO A 151 -17.37 2.27 -20.87
CA PRO A 151 -18.45 1.48 -20.29
C PRO A 151 -18.01 0.54 -19.16
N LEU A 152 -16.89 -0.16 -19.33
CA LEU A 152 -16.35 -1.05 -18.31
C LEU A 152 -15.88 -0.28 -17.07
N VAL A 153 -15.20 0.86 -17.26
CA VAL A 153 -14.81 1.76 -16.16
C VAL A 153 -16.04 2.23 -15.38
N THR A 154 -17.08 2.71 -16.07
CA THR A 154 -18.33 3.15 -15.42
C THR A 154 -19.01 2.01 -14.67
N LYS A 155 -19.04 0.80 -15.25
CA LYS A 155 -19.53 -0.41 -14.58
C LYS A 155 -18.74 -0.70 -13.30
N SER A 156 -17.41 -0.52 -13.35
CA SER A 156 -16.51 -0.66 -12.20
C SER A 156 -16.86 0.29 -11.06
N LEU A 157 -16.94 1.59 -11.36
CA LEU A 157 -17.19 2.63 -10.37
C LEU A 157 -18.58 2.48 -9.71
N GLY A 158 -19.54 1.87 -10.42
CA GLY A 158 -20.87 1.59 -9.88
C GLY A 158 -20.93 0.49 -8.81
N ILE A 159 -19.86 -0.29 -8.61
CA ILE A 159 -19.84 -1.40 -7.64
C ILE A 159 -18.71 -1.35 -6.62
N VAL A 160 -17.69 -0.52 -6.82
CA VAL A 160 -16.60 -0.33 -5.86
C VAL A 160 -17.15 0.22 -4.54
N THR A 161 -16.73 -0.37 -3.41
CA THR A 161 -17.22 -0.02 -2.06
C THR A 161 -16.28 0.89 -1.28
N ALA A 162 -15.01 0.92 -1.66
CA ALA A 162 -14.00 1.84 -1.13
C ALA A 162 -13.03 2.22 -2.25
N GLU A 163 -12.62 3.47 -2.26
CA GLU A 163 -11.82 4.01 -3.35
C GLU A 163 -10.36 3.54 -3.26
N THR A 164 -9.78 3.04 -4.36
CA THR A 164 -8.42 2.48 -4.39
C THR A 164 -7.57 3.14 -5.47
N CYS A 165 -6.54 2.47 -6.01
CA CYS A 165 -5.94 2.93 -7.26
C CYS A 165 -6.75 2.42 -8.44
N PHE A 166 -6.82 3.23 -9.50
CA PHE A 166 -7.63 2.97 -10.68
C PHE A 166 -7.53 1.53 -11.28
N PRO A 167 -6.35 0.86 -11.35
CA PRO A 167 -6.28 -0.52 -11.82
C PRO A 167 -7.05 -1.54 -10.97
N VAL A 168 -7.12 -1.32 -9.66
CA VAL A 168 -7.85 -2.20 -8.72
C VAL A 168 -9.34 -1.91 -8.77
N GLU A 169 -9.72 -0.65 -8.96
CA GLU A 169 -11.12 -0.29 -9.24
C GLU A 169 -11.58 -0.97 -10.52
N LEU A 170 -10.83 -0.85 -11.62
CA LEU A 170 -11.14 -1.46 -12.93
C LEU A 170 -11.26 -2.99 -12.86
N MET A 171 -10.55 -3.63 -11.94
CA MET A 171 -10.64 -5.07 -11.72
C MET A 171 -12.07 -5.52 -11.36
N HIS A 172 -12.84 -4.68 -10.65
CA HIS A 172 -14.23 -4.97 -10.30
C HIS A 172 -15.10 -5.09 -11.56
N GLY A 173 -14.92 -4.19 -12.53
CA GLY A 173 -15.60 -4.18 -13.81
C GLY A 173 -15.26 -5.39 -14.66
N HIS A 174 -13.97 -5.78 -14.72
CA HIS A 174 -13.52 -6.99 -15.42
C HIS A 174 -14.16 -8.27 -14.84
N VAL A 175 -14.23 -8.40 -13.52
CA VAL A 175 -14.89 -9.54 -12.89
C VAL A 175 -16.40 -9.50 -13.12
N LYS A 176 -17.03 -8.32 -13.04
CA LYS A 176 -18.46 -8.17 -13.30
C LYS A 176 -18.82 -8.49 -14.76
N ASP A 177 -17.98 -8.09 -15.72
CA ASP A 177 -18.11 -8.44 -17.14
C ASP A 177 -18.11 -9.96 -17.35
N LEU A 178 -17.21 -10.68 -16.67
CA LEU A 178 -17.16 -12.15 -16.72
C LEU A 178 -18.40 -12.79 -16.09
N LEU A 179 -18.86 -12.28 -14.95
CA LEU A 179 -20.08 -12.77 -14.30
C LEU A 179 -21.34 -12.56 -15.18
N ASP A 180 -21.37 -11.46 -15.95
CA ASP A 180 -22.45 -11.14 -16.90
C ASP A 180 -22.45 -12.02 -18.15
N LYS A 181 -21.32 -12.65 -18.49
CA LYS A 181 -21.18 -13.60 -19.61
C LYS A 181 -21.65 -15.02 -19.28
N ASP A 182 -22.29 -15.21 -18.12
CA ASP A 182 -22.82 -16.50 -17.64
C ASP A 182 -21.81 -17.67 -17.66
N ILE A 183 -20.56 -17.36 -17.29
CA ILE A 183 -19.52 -18.39 -17.17
C ILE A 183 -19.63 -19.13 -15.84
N ASP A 184 -19.13 -20.37 -15.78
CA ASP A 184 -19.24 -21.21 -14.58
C ASP A 184 -18.45 -20.61 -13.39
N TYR A 185 -17.22 -20.17 -13.62
CA TYR A 185 -16.35 -19.64 -12.56
C TYR A 185 -15.50 -18.45 -13.03
N VAL A 186 -15.09 -17.57 -12.11
CA VAL A 186 -14.09 -16.52 -12.33
C VAL A 186 -12.86 -16.82 -11.49
N PHE A 187 -11.68 -16.85 -12.10
CA PHE A 187 -10.42 -17.09 -11.43
C PHE A 187 -9.81 -15.80 -10.89
N THR A 188 -9.77 -15.66 -9.56
CA THR A 188 -9.26 -14.48 -8.84
C THR A 188 -8.35 -14.94 -7.70
N PRO A 189 -7.13 -15.42 -7.97
CA PRO A 189 -6.23 -15.96 -6.97
C PRO A 189 -5.77 -14.91 -5.96
N PHE A 190 -5.65 -15.34 -4.70
CA PHE A 190 -4.97 -14.59 -3.65
C PHE A 190 -3.49 -14.97 -3.65
N VAL A 191 -2.66 -14.13 -4.28
CA VAL A 191 -1.22 -14.37 -4.39
C VAL A 191 -0.46 -13.62 -3.31
N VAL A 192 0.00 -14.35 -2.29
CA VAL A 192 0.67 -13.80 -1.10
C VAL A 192 2.07 -13.28 -1.46
N ASN A 193 2.83 -14.07 -2.21
CA ASN A 193 4.17 -13.70 -2.69
C ASN A 193 4.42 -14.19 -4.12
N GLN A 194 5.39 -13.56 -4.76
CA GLN A 194 5.84 -13.81 -6.13
C GLN A 194 7.17 -14.57 -6.13
N GLU A 195 7.46 -15.25 -7.24
CA GLU A 195 8.77 -15.85 -7.46
C GLU A 195 9.86 -14.78 -7.44
N SER A 196 10.95 -15.06 -6.72
CA SER A 196 12.08 -14.14 -6.55
C SER A 196 13.36 -14.68 -7.17
N LYS A 197 14.30 -13.80 -7.46
CA LYS A 197 15.65 -14.19 -7.86
C LYS A 197 16.38 -14.90 -6.72
N GLU A 198 17.34 -15.75 -7.07
CA GLU A 198 18.27 -16.31 -6.09
C GLU A 198 19.00 -15.18 -5.36
N GLY A 199 19.15 -15.31 -4.03
CA GLY A 199 19.77 -14.29 -3.18
C GLY A 199 18.88 -13.10 -2.81
N ASP A 200 17.65 -12.99 -3.34
CA ASP A 200 16.70 -11.94 -2.93
C ASP A 200 16.21 -12.17 -1.49
N PRO A 201 16.55 -11.28 -0.53
CA PRO A 201 16.19 -11.46 0.88
C PRO A 201 14.72 -11.09 1.18
N THR A 202 14.02 -10.50 0.22
CA THR A 202 12.65 -10.00 0.43
C THR A 202 11.62 -11.13 0.40
N ASN A 203 10.39 -10.90 0.87
CA ASN A 203 9.27 -11.82 0.65
C ASN A 203 8.68 -11.69 -0.76
N ASN A 204 9.17 -10.73 -1.55
CA ASN A 204 8.76 -10.44 -2.93
C ASN A 204 7.23 -10.41 -3.12
N THR A 205 6.57 -9.53 -2.39
CA THR A 205 5.10 -9.43 -2.31
C THR A 205 4.56 -8.31 -3.17
N ASN A 206 3.36 -8.48 -3.74
CA ASN A 206 2.67 -7.36 -4.38
C ASN A 206 2.13 -6.37 -3.34
N CYS A 207 1.71 -5.17 -3.76
CA CYS A 207 1.07 -4.24 -2.82
C CYS A 207 -0.24 -4.81 -2.26
N PRO A 208 -0.68 -4.37 -1.07
CA PRO A 208 -1.86 -4.90 -0.39
C PRO A 208 -3.12 -4.99 -1.26
N TRP A 209 -3.42 -3.98 -2.08
CA TRP A 209 -4.61 -4.01 -2.95
C TRP A 209 -4.53 -5.05 -4.07
N VAL A 210 -3.35 -5.26 -4.66
CA VAL A 210 -3.16 -6.31 -5.68
C VAL A 210 -3.21 -7.70 -5.05
N GLN A 211 -2.90 -7.85 -3.76
CA GLN A 211 -3.11 -9.11 -3.06
C GLN A 211 -4.59 -9.30 -2.71
N THR A 212 -5.26 -8.26 -2.23
CA THR A 212 -6.58 -8.37 -1.60
C THR A 212 -7.76 -8.15 -2.53
N TYR A 213 -7.55 -7.76 -3.80
CA TYR A 213 -8.62 -7.58 -4.77
C TYR A 213 -9.63 -8.75 -4.85
N PRO A 214 -9.26 -10.05 -4.68
CA PRO A 214 -10.26 -11.12 -4.74
C PRO A 214 -11.34 -10.97 -3.66
N PHE A 215 -10.94 -10.56 -2.46
CA PHE A 215 -11.83 -10.36 -1.32
C PHE A 215 -12.65 -9.06 -1.46
N MET A 216 -12.02 -7.99 -1.95
CA MET A 216 -12.69 -6.71 -2.25
C MET A 216 -13.80 -6.91 -3.27
N VAL A 217 -13.46 -7.52 -4.41
CA VAL A 217 -14.41 -7.76 -5.50
C VAL A 217 -15.52 -8.70 -5.03
N ARG A 218 -15.21 -9.76 -4.27
CA ARG A 218 -16.21 -10.67 -3.70
C ARG A 218 -17.20 -9.92 -2.79
N GLY A 219 -16.71 -9.01 -1.95
CA GLY A 219 -17.55 -8.18 -1.09
C GLY A 219 -18.44 -7.21 -1.87
N ALA A 220 -17.91 -6.64 -2.95
CA ALA A 220 -18.59 -5.69 -3.83
C ALA A 220 -19.70 -6.35 -4.69
N VAL A 221 -19.41 -7.48 -5.36
CA VAL A 221 -20.39 -8.15 -6.24
C VAL A 221 -21.45 -8.95 -5.47
N GLY A 222 -21.20 -9.23 -4.18
CA GLY A 222 -22.11 -9.91 -3.28
C GLY A 222 -21.79 -11.40 -3.12
N ALA A 223 -21.13 -11.74 -2.00
CA ALA A 223 -20.71 -13.11 -1.68
C ALA A 223 -21.86 -14.13 -1.68
N LYS A 224 -23.08 -13.73 -1.25
CA LYS A 224 -24.26 -14.61 -1.24
C LYS A 224 -24.71 -15.05 -2.63
N ASN A 225 -24.47 -14.24 -3.66
CA ASN A 225 -24.94 -14.50 -5.02
C ASN A 225 -23.86 -15.11 -5.91
N TYR A 226 -22.61 -14.67 -5.77
CA TYR A 226 -21.52 -15.03 -6.69
C TYR A 226 -20.29 -15.61 -5.99
N GLY A 227 -20.28 -15.70 -4.65
CA GLY A 227 -19.11 -16.13 -3.89
C GLY A 227 -18.56 -17.48 -4.32
N ASP A 228 -19.42 -18.48 -4.54
CA ASP A 228 -19.02 -19.84 -4.94
C ASP A 228 -18.50 -19.94 -6.38
N ARG A 229 -18.82 -18.93 -7.21
CA ARG A 229 -18.32 -18.79 -8.59
C ARG A 229 -16.93 -18.16 -8.63
N MET A 230 -16.48 -17.50 -7.55
CA MET A 230 -15.13 -16.94 -7.48
C MET A 230 -14.12 -17.97 -6.97
N LEU A 231 -13.13 -18.31 -7.80
CA LEU A 231 -12.04 -19.21 -7.43
C LEU A 231 -10.89 -18.40 -6.85
N ILE A 232 -10.74 -18.45 -5.53
CA ILE A 232 -9.73 -17.70 -4.77
C ILE A 232 -8.76 -18.68 -4.09
N PRO A 233 -7.89 -19.39 -4.83
CA PRO A 233 -6.82 -20.15 -4.19
C PRO A 233 -5.82 -19.20 -3.52
N THR A 234 -5.34 -19.56 -2.33
CA THR A 234 -4.18 -18.94 -1.68
C THR A 234 -2.90 -19.52 -2.27
N LEU A 235 -2.01 -18.66 -2.76
CA LEU A 235 -0.84 -19.06 -3.53
C LEU A 235 0.45 -18.39 -3.08
N HIS A 236 1.49 -19.20 -2.88
CA HIS A 236 2.84 -18.75 -2.54
C HIS A 236 3.86 -19.11 -3.63
N PHE A 237 4.01 -18.25 -4.64
CA PHE A 237 4.93 -18.51 -5.78
C PHE A 237 6.40 -18.57 -5.37
N ARG A 238 6.79 -17.90 -4.28
CA ARG A 238 8.16 -17.96 -3.76
C ARG A 238 8.59 -19.38 -3.36
N TYR A 239 7.63 -20.24 -3.00
CA TYR A 239 7.90 -21.58 -2.47
C TYR A 239 7.29 -22.65 -3.39
N SER A 240 8.06 -23.13 -4.38
CA SER A 240 7.58 -24.07 -5.41
C SER A 240 6.84 -25.31 -4.86
N ASP A 241 7.34 -25.91 -3.79
CA ASP A 241 6.70 -27.07 -3.15
C ASP A 241 5.36 -26.72 -2.49
N THR A 242 5.27 -25.53 -1.89
CA THR A 242 4.05 -25.01 -1.27
C THR A 242 3.01 -24.70 -2.34
N LEU A 243 3.40 -23.99 -3.41
CA LEU A 243 2.54 -23.69 -4.56
C LEU A 243 1.92 -24.95 -5.17
N LYS A 244 2.73 -26.00 -5.40
CA LYS A 244 2.25 -27.28 -5.93
C LYS A 244 1.21 -27.93 -5.02
N LYS A 245 1.43 -27.90 -3.70
CA LYS A 245 0.48 -28.46 -2.71
C LYS A 245 -0.81 -27.65 -2.67
N GLU A 246 -0.73 -26.32 -2.74
CA GLU A 246 -1.88 -25.42 -2.69
C GLU A 246 -2.80 -25.61 -3.90
N LEU A 247 -2.24 -25.53 -5.11
CA LEU A 247 -2.99 -25.78 -6.34
C LEU A 247 -3.54 -27.21 -6.38
N ALA A 248 -2.75 -28.22 -5.97
CA ALA A 248 -3.22 -29.59 -5.90
C ALA A 248 -4.40 -29.76 -4.94
N THR A 249 -4.33 -29.14 -3.76
CA THR A 249 -5.38 -29.23 -2.73
C THR A 249 -6.64 -28.51 -3.19
N PHE A 250 -6.50 -27.30 -3.73
CA PHE A 250 -7.62 -26.49 -4.20
C PHE A 250 -8.35 -27.17 -5.37
N MET A 251 -7.63 -27.57 -6.42
CA MET A 251 -8.25 -28.16 -7.61
C MET A 251 -8.81 -29.56 -7.34
N LYS A 252 -8.19 -30.35 -6.45
CA LYS A 252 -8.76 -31.62 -6.00
C LYS A 252 -10.06 -31.39 -5.23
N LYS A 253 -10.09 -30.42 -4.31
CA LYS A 253 -11.28 -30.11 -3.49
C LYS A 253 -12.44 -29.59 -4.35
N LYS A 254 -12.17 -28.70 -5.30
CA LYS A 254 -13.21 -28.03 -6.11
C LYS A 254 -13.67 -28.86 -7.31
N PHE A 255 -12.76 -29.59 -7.97
CA PHE A 255 -13.03 -30.25 -9.26
C PHE A 255 -12.69 -31.75 -9.29
N GLY A 256 -12.21 -32.33 -8.19
CA GLY A 256 -11.87 -33.76 -8.14
C GLY A 256 -10.65 -34.16 -8.97
N ILE A 257 -9.84 -33.20 -9.44
CA ILE A 257 -8.72 -33.49 -10.34
C ILE A 257 -7.55 -34.14 -9.58
N SER A 258 -6.91 -35.13 -10.20
CA SER A 258 -5.80 -35.86 -9.60
C SER A 258 -4.53 -35.00 -9.46
N LYS A 259 -3.79 -35.24 -8.38
CA LYS A 259 -2.52 -34.54 -8.09
C LYS A 259 -1.50 -34.66 -9.22
N SER A 260 -1.43 -35.83 -9.89
CA SER A 260 -0.52 -36.05 -11.02
C SER A 260 -0.84 -35.15 -12.21
N LYS A 261 -2.13 -35.04 -12.60
CA LYS A 261 -2.57 -34.15 -13.68
C LYS A 261 -2.25 -32.69 -13.33
N ILE A 262 -2.48 -32.28 -12.08
CA ILE A 262 -2.22 -30.92 -11.60
C ILE A 262 -0.73 -30.59 -11.64
N HIS A 263 0.13 -31.50 -11.17
CA HIS A 263 1.58 -31.29 -11.23
C HIS A 263 2.10 -31.16 -12.67
N LYS A 264 1.57 -31.96 -13.60
CA LYS A 264 1.90 -31.85 -15.03
C LYS A 264 1.47 -30.49 -15.59
N ALA A 265 0.24 -30.05 -15.30
CA ALA A 265 -0.26 -28.74 -15.72
C ALA A 265 0.59 -27.58 -15.17
N ILE A 266 1.04 -27.66 -13.91
CA ILE A 266 1.95 -26.65 -13.32
C ILE A 266 3.28 -26.60 -14.07
N GLN A 267 3.85 -27.75 -14.43
CA GLN A 267 5.11 -27.81 -15.17
C GLN A 267 4.97 -27.17 -16.55
N LEU A 268 3.90 -27.48 -17.28
CA LEU A 268 3.63 -26.89 -18.60
C LEU A 268 3.38 -25.38 -18.50
N ALA A 269 2.64 -24.94 -17.48
CA ALA A 269 2.41 -23.52 -17.21
C ALA A 269 3.70 -22.75 -16.89
N ASN A 270 4.62 -23.34 -16.11
CA ASN A 270 5.94 -22.76 -15.86
C ASN A 270 6.73 -22.59 -17.17
N ASN A 271 6.75 -23.61 -18.03
CA ASN A 271 7.44 -23.55 -19.32
C ASN A 271 6.86 -22.43 -20.20
N ALA A 272 5.53 -22.36 -20.34
CA ALA A 272 4.87 -21.31 -21.13
C ALA A 272 5.19 -19.90 -20.60
N GLN A 273 5.26 -19.74 -19.28
CA GLN A 273 5.64 -18.47 -18.66
C GLN A 273 7.10 -18.11 -18.93
N MET A 274 8.02 -19.08 -18.84
CA MET A 274 9.44 -18.89 -19.15
C MET A 274 9.65 -18.53 -20.63
N ASP A 275 8.95 -19.20 -21.53
CA ASP A 275 9.01 -18.94 -22.98
C ASP A 275 8.54 -17.52 -23.31
N PHE A 276 7.43 -17.07 -22.70
CA PHE A 276 6.98 -15.68 -22.82
C PHE A 276 8.04 -14.68 -22.32
N VAL A 277 8.59 -14.88 -21.12
CA VAL A 277 9.61 -13.99 -20.56
C VAL A 277 10.85 -13.96 -21.45
N LYS A 278 11.29 -15.10 -21.96
CA LYS A 278 12.43 -15.20 -22.87
C LYS A 278 12.18 -14.46 -24.18
N ALA A 279 11.02 -14.67 -24.81
CA ALA A 279 10.66 -14.00 -26.06
C ALA A 279 10.61 -12.47 -25.91
N VAL A 280 10.08 -11.96 -24.81
CA VAL A 280 10.05 -10.52 -24.49
C VAL A 280 11.47 -9.96 -24.36
N VAL A 281 12.38 -10.67 -23.67
CA VAL A 281 13.78 -10.25 -23.51
C VAL A 281 14.53 -10.26 -24.85
N GLU A 282 14.37 -11.32 -25.66
CA GLU A 282 15.00 -11.43 -26.97
C GLU A 282 14.53 -10.32 -27.91
N LYS A 283 13.22 -10.05 -27.92
CA LYS A 283 12.64 -8.95 -28.71
C LYS A 283 13.14 -7.60 -28.23
N GLY A 284 13.20 -7.39 -26.91
CA GLY A 284 13.74 -6.18 -26.30
C GLY A 284 15.19 -5.91 -26.70
N ARG A 285 16.05 -6.94 -26.66
CA ARG A 285 17.44 -6.83 -27.13
C ARG A 285 17.50 -6.41 -28.60
N ALA A 286 16.72 -7.06 -29.48
CA ALA A 286 16.69 -6.71 -30.90
C ALA A 286 16.26 -5.25 -31.14
N VAL A 287 15.31 -4.71 -30.35
CA VAL A 287 14.90 -3.30 -30.40
C VAL A 287 16.01 -2.37 -29.93
N LEU A 288 16.66 -2.68 -28.80
CA LEU A 288 17.71 -1.84 -28.21
C LEU A 288 18.97 -1.79 -29.08
N ASP A 289 19.31 -2.87 -29.76
CA ASP A 289 20.44 -2.93 -30.70
C ASP A 289 20.19 -2.11 -31.98
N ASN A 290 18.92 -1.87 -32.32
CA ASN A 290 18.49 -1.21 -33.55
C ASN A 290 17.72 0.11 -33.31
N LEU A 291 18.08 0.86 -32.25
CA LEU A 291 17.41 2.13 -31.94
C LEU A 291 17.54 3.15 -33.08
N PRO A 292 16.43 3.77 -33.54
CA PRO A 292 16.45 4.78 -34.59
C PRO A 292 17.20 6.03 -34.16
N LYS A 293 18.14 6.51 -34.98
CA LYS A 293 18.93 7.72 -34.71
C LYS A 293 18.15 9.02 -34.88
N ASP A 294 17.10 8.99 -35.70
CA ASP A 294 16.26 10.13 -36.09
C ASP A 294 15.03 10.31 -35.17
N LYS A 295 14.81 9.41 -34.21
CA LYS A 295 13.65 9.41 -33.32
C LYS A 295 14.07 9.45 -31.86
N VAL A 296 13.17 9.91 -31.01
CA VAL A 296 13.34 9.82 -29.55
C VAL A 296 12.91 8.43 -29.12
N ALA A 297 13.83 7.66 -28.51
CA ALA A 297 13.49 6.40 -27.86
C ALA A 297 13.09 6.68 -26.40
N LEU A 298 11.86 6.33 -26.05
CA LEU A 298 11.26 6.64 -24.76
C LEU A 298 10.80 5.35 -24.08
N VAL A 299 11.40 5.02 -22.95
CA VAL A 299 10.97 3.91 -22.11
C VAL A 299 9.80 4.37 -21.24
N ILE A 300 8.67 3.66 -21.34
CA ILE A 300 7.54 3.88 -20.43
C ILE A 300 7.69 2.91 -19.25
N ILE A 301 8.11 3.45 -18.11
CA ILE A 301 8.19 2.68 -16.86
C ILE A 301 6.90 2.83 -16.07
N GLY A 302 6.56 1.78 -15.33
CA GLY A 302 5.33 1.64 -14.56
C GLY A 302 5.07 0.16 -14.33
N ARG A 303 3.90 -0.18 -13.82
CA ARG A 303 3.50 -1.58 -13.73
C ARG A 303 3.01 -2.04 -15.10
N PRO A 304 3.33 -3.27 -15.55
CA PRO A 304 2.88 -3.75 -16.85
C PRO A 304 1.37 -3.64 -17.07
N TYR A 305 0.57 -3.89 -16.03
CA TYR A 305 -0.88 -3.74 -16.09
C TYR A 305 -1.36 -2.28 -16.21
N ASN A 306 -0.53 -1.30 -15.89
CA ASN A 306 -0.82 0.11 -16.15
C ASN A 306 -0.41 0.48 -17.57
N THR A 307 0.82 0.14 -17.96
CA THR A 307 1.44 0.63 -19.18
C THR A 307 0.95 -0.06 -20.44
N ASN A 308 0.43 -1.30 -20.34
CA ASN A 308 -0.06 -2.09 -21.47
C ASN A 308 -1.59 -2.10 -21.61
N ASP A 309 -2.34 -1.54 -20.66
CA ASP A 309 -3.80 -1.41 -20.77
C ASP A 309 -4.15 -0.04 -21.38
N PRO A 310 -4.71 0.02 -22.61
CA PRO A 310 -5.10 1.27 -23.26
C PRO A 310 -6.12 2.10 -22.47
N GLY A 311 -6.95 1.44 -21.66
CA GLY A 311 -7.93 2.07 -20.79
C GLY A 311 -7.29 2.74 -19.56
N LEU A 312 -6.22 2.15 -19.02
CA LEU A 312 -5.48 2.70 -17.87
C LEU A 312 -4.39 3.69 -18.27
N ASN A 313 -3.83 3.59 -19.48
CA ASN A 313 -2.75 4.45 -19.96
C ASN A 313 -3.19 5.61 -20.86
N LEU A 314 -4.50 5.77 -21.06
CA LEU A 314 -5.08 6.80 -21.92
C LEU A 314 -4.45 6.81 -23.32
N ASN A 315 -4.19 5.63 -23.90
CA ASN A 315 -3.52 5.46 -25.20
C ASN A 315 -2.19 6.23 -25.36
N ILE A 316 -1.39 6.33 -24.29
CA ILE A 316 -0.08 7.02 -24.33
C ILE A 316 0.82 6.53 -25.47
N VAL A 317 0.80 5.23 -25.77
CA VAL A 317 1.63 4.61 -26.81
C VAL A 317 1.35 5.24 -28.17
N LYS A 318 0.09 5.22 -28.61
CA LYS A 318 -0.34 5.82 -29.89
C LYS A 318 -0.01 7.30 -29.96
N LYS A 319 -0.25 8.05 -28.88
CA LYS A 319 0.04 9.50 -28.81
C LYS A 319 1.53 9.80 -28.98
N LEU A 320 2.40 9.03 -28.33
CA LEU A 320 3.84 9.20 -28.47
C LEU A 320 4.31 8.84 -29.88
N MET A 321 3.78 7.78 -30.50
CA MET A 321 4.08 7.45 -31.90
C MET A 321 3.68 8.59 -32.85
N ASN A 322 2.52 9.21 -32.64
CA ASN A 322 2.07 10.39 -33.41
C ASN A 322 2.93 11.65 -33.17
N LEU A 323 3.77 11.65 -32.13
CA LEU A 323 4.78 12.67 -31.88
C LEU A 323 6.18 12.29 -32.40
N ASN A 324 6.28 11.26 -33.26
CA ASN A 324 7.52 10.71 -33.81
C ASN A 324 8.49 10.20 -32.72
N VAL A 325 7.92 9.56 -31.69
CA VAL A 325 8.64 8.92 -30.59
C VAL A 325 8.49 7.41 -30.72
N LEU A 326 9.54 6.64 -30.44
CA LEU A 326 9.49 5.18 -30.29
C LEU A 326 9.24 4.83 -28.81
N PRO A 327 8.03 4.40 -28.42
CA PRO A 327 7.73 3.99 -27.05
C PRO A 327 8.22 2.56 -26.81
N ILE A 328 8.96 2.32 -25.73
CA ILE A 328 9.56 1.04 -25.39
C ILE A 328 8.96 0.51 -24.08
N PRO A 329 8.43 -0.74 -24.05
CA PRO A 329 7.97 -1.38 -22.83
C PRO A 329 9.10 -1.58 -21.80
N ILE A 330 8.77 -1.50 -20.51
CA ILE A 330 9.74 -1.66 -19.42
C ILE A 330 10.48 -3.01 -19.47
N ASP A 331 9.80 -4.08 -19.84
CA ASP A 331 10.35 -5.45 -19.87
C ASP A 331 11.14 -5.77 -21.14
N TYR A 332 11.22 -4.83 -22.09
CA TYR A 332 12.18 -4.91 -23.20
C TYR A 332 13.59 -4.49 -22.78
N LEU A 333 13.75 -3.91 -21.58
CA LEU A 333 15.05 -3.62 -21.01
C LEU A 333 15.66 -4.87 -20.36
N PRO A 334 17.01 -4.98 -20.31
CA PRO A 334 17.71 -6.08 -19.64
C PRO A 334 17.68 -5.90 -18.10
N LEU A 335 16.49 -5.89 -17.50
CA LEU A 335 16.29 -5.60 -16.07
C LEU A 335 17.03 -6.57 -15.13
N HIS A 336 17.36 -7.76 -15.61
CA HIS A 336 18.05 -8.80 -14.84
C HIS A 336 19.54 -8.49 -14.61
N GLU A 337 20.14 -7.62 -15.43
CA GLU A 337 21.55 -7.22 -15.35
C GLU A 337 21.81 -6.18 -14.25
N GLU A 338 20.77 -5.56 -13.69
CA GLU A 338 20.89 -4.60 -12.59
C GLU A 338 20.54 -5.25 -11.24
N ASP A 339 21.43 -5.07 -10.26
CA ASP A 339 21.16 -5.37 -8.86
C ASP A 339 20.86 -4.07 -8.09
N ILE A 340 19.62 -3.94 -7.60
CA ILE A 340 19.16 -2.79 -6.80
C ILE A 340 19.08 -3.11 -5.31
N ASN A 341 19.28 -4.38 -4.92
CA ASN A 341 19.00 -4.85 -3.57
C ASN A 341 20.00 -4.32 -2.54
N GLN A 342 21.21 -3.96 -2.96
CA GLN A 342 22.20 -3.36 -2.06
C GLN A 342 21.87 -1.89 -1.74
N ASP A 343 21.33 -1.15 -2.72
CA ASP A 343 21.03 0.29 -2.60
C ASP A 343 19.65 0.57 -2.02
N TYR A 344 18.69 -0.33 -2.28
CA TYR A 344 17.31 -0.26 -1.81
C TYR A 344 16.91 -1.59 -1.17
N THR A 345 17.65 -2.01 -0.14
CA THR A 345 17.44 -3.27 0.63
C THR A 345 15.99 -3.47 1.01
N MET A 346 15.39 -4.65 0.94
CA MET A 346 13.93 -4.79 1.22
C MET A 346 13.01 -4.00 0.27
N MET A 347 13.40 -3.79 -1.00
CA MET A 347 12.43 -3.44 -2.06
C MET A 347 11.59 -4.69 -2.41
N TYR A 348 10.64 -5.05 -1.53
CA TYR A 348 9.85 -6.27 -1.65
C TYR A 348 8.79 -6.24 -2.75
N TRP A 349 8.57 -5.12 -3.44
CA TRP A 349 7.63 -5.06 -4.56
C TRP A 349 8.32 -5.47 -5.87
N PRO A 350 7.94 -6.58 -6.53
CA PRO A 350 8.61 -7.03 -7.75
C PRO A 350 8.56 -5.99 -8.88
N ASN A 351 7.42 -5.32 -9.05
CA ASN A 351 7.31 -4.22 -10.03
C ASN A 351 8.09 -2.97 -9.59
N GLY A 352 8.32 -2.76 -8.29
CA GLY A 352 9.21 -1.72 -7.78
C GLY A 352 10.67 -2.01 -8.14
N GLN A 353 11.13 -3.26 -7.97
CA GLN A 353 12.46 -3.68 -8.40
C GLN A 353 12.66 -3.43 -9.91
N LYS A 354 11.69 -3.83 -10.75
CA LYS A 354 11.73 -3.59 -12.20
C LYS A 354 11.83 -2.10 -12.54
N ILE A 355 11.03 -1.26 -11.89
CA ILE A 355 11.02 0.20 -12.06
C ILE A 355 12.39 0.82 -11.74
N LEU A 356 13.03 0.39 -10.65
CA LEU A 356 14.36 0.90 -10.27
C LEU A 356 15.47 0.40 -11.20
N SER A 357 15.46 -0.88 -11.57
CA SER A 357 16.40 -1.43 -12.57
C SER A 357 16.27 -0.69 -13.90
N ALA A 358 15.04 -0.47 -14.38
CA ALA A 358 14.78 0.28 -15.62
C ALA A 358 15.30 1.72 -15.52
N SER A 359 15.06 2.39 -14.40
CA SER A 359 15.51 3.77 -14.17
C SER A 359 17.04 3.88 -14.22
N ARG A 360 17.74 2.89 -13.67
CA ARG A 360 19.21 2.82 -13.70
C ARG A 360 19.75 2.58 -15.11
N ILE A 361 19.16 1.66 -15.87
CA ILE A 361 19.52 1.40 -17.28
C ILE A 361 19.35 2.68 -18.10
N VAL A 362 18.20 3.36 -17.95
CA VAL A 362 17.94 4.61 -18.66
C VAL A 362 18.89 5.71 -18.19
N ALA A 363 19.22 5.82 -16.91
CA ALA A 363 20.18 6.81 -16.42
C ALA A 363 21.57 6.65 -17.08
N LYS A 364 22.03 5.40 -17.27
CA LYS A 364 23.33 5.07 -17.90
C LYS A 364 23.32 5.31 -19.42
N ASN A 365 22.20 5.08 -20.10
CA ASN A 365 22.13 5.14 -21.56
C ASN A 365 21.74 6.54 -22.08
N LYS A 366 22.62 7.21 -22.85
CA LYS A 366 22.36 8.56 -23.39
C LYS A 366 21.26 8.61 -24.46
N GLY A 367 20.97 7.50 -25.14
CA GLY A 367 19.96 7.40 -26.21
C GLY A 367 18.54 7.12 -25.73
N LEU A 368 18.37 6.71 -24.46
CA LEU A 368 17.06 6.42 -23.88
C LEU A 368 16.54 7.60 -23.05
N HIS A 369 15.25 7.87 -23.12
CA HIS A 369 14.53 8.81 -22.25
C HIS A 369 13.40 8.08 -21.51
N LEU A 370 12.83 8.71 -20.48
CA LEU A 370 11.91 8.03 -19.57
C LEU A 370 10.59 8.79 -19.39
N VAL A 371 9.49 8.04 -19.42
CA VAL A 371 8.20 8.44 -18.87
C VAL A 371 7.88 7.48 -17.73
N TYR A 372 7.61 8.02 -16.55
CA TYR A 372 7.12 7.27 -15.40
C TYR A 372 5.61 7.43 -15.29
N MET A 373 4.89 6.33 -15.52
CA MET A 373 3.45 6.26 -15.39
C MET A 373 3.06 5.61 -14.04
N GLY A 374 2.43 6.39 -13.19
CA GLY A 374 1.80 5.96 -11.95
C GLY A 374 0.28 6.15 -11.96
N ASN A 375 -0.37 5.81 -10.85
CA ASN A 375 -1.79 6.11 -10.62
C ASN A 375 -1.97 6.95 -9.37
N PHE A 376 -3.05 7.71 -9.34
CA PHE A 376 -3.49 8.36 -8.10
C PHE A 376 -3.67 7.30 -7.01
N ARG A 377 -3.32 7.66 -5.77
CA ARG A 377 -3.34 6.79 -4.57
C ARG A 377 -2.47 5.54 -4.63
N CYS A 378 -1.63 5.42 -5.64
CA CYS A 378 -0.77 4.25 -5.78
C CYS A 378 0.29 4.20 -4.68
N GLY A 379 0.11 3.28 -3.73
CA GLY A 379 0.93 3.27 -2.53
C GLY A 379 2.43 3.02 -2.73
N PRO A 380 2.87 2.06 -3.56
CA PRO A 380 4.29 1.93 -3.82
C PRO A 380 4.89 3.15 -4.56
N ASP A 381 4.12 3.82 -5.42
CA ASP A 381 4.62 4.97 -6.19
C ASP A 381 4.87 6.20 -5.30
N SER A 382 4.25 6.25 -4.11
CA SER A 382 4.57 7.28 -3.10
C SER A 382 6.01 7.19 -2.58
N PHE A 383 6.68 6.04 -2.74
CA PHE A 383 8.09 5.87 -2.38
C PHE A 383 8.97 5.74 -3.63
N LEU A 384 8.55 4.92 -4.62
CA LEU A 384 9.32 4.68 -5.83
C LEU A 384 9.62 5.97 -6.60
N SER A 385 8.72 6.96 -6.61
CA SER A 385 8.97 8.23 -7.29
C SER A 385 10.20 8.98 -6.75
N HIS A 386 10.45 8.93 -5.44
CA HIS A 386 11.66 9.53 -4.86
C HIS A 386 12.92 8.80 -5.30
N TYR A 387 12.87 7.47 -5.35
CA TYR A 387 14.01 6.63 -5.73
C TYR A 387 14.31 6.74 -7.23
N VAL A 388 13.26 6.74 -8.08
CA VAL A 388 13.38 7.01 -9.51
C VAL A 388 14.00 8.39 -9.76
N SER A 389 13.60 9.39 -8.98
CA SER A 389 14.18 10.73 -9.06
C SER A 389 15.66 10.76 -8.68
N GLU A 390 16.11 9.95 -7.71
CA GLU A 390 17.53 9.82 -7.36
C GLU A 390 18.31 9.07 -8.46
N GLU A 391 17.78 7.97 -9.01
CA GLU A 391 18.44 7.24 -10.09
C GLU A 391 18.62 8.09 -11.36
N LEU A 392 17.62 8.91 -11.69
CA LEU A 392 17.61 9.78 -12.87
C LEU A 392 18.15 11.19 -12.59
N LYS A 393 18.70 11.46 -11.41
CA LYS A 393 19.22 12.78 -11.06
C LYS A 393 20.21 13.31 -12.11
N GLY A 394 19.96 14.54 -12.60
CA GLY A 394 20.68 15.13 -13.73
C GLY A 394 20.18 14.71 -15.13
N LYS A 395 19.12 13.91 -15.24
CA LYS A 395 18.48 13.51 -16.50
C LYS A 395 16.97 13.75 -16.45
N PRO A 396 16.40 14.56 -17.37
CA PRO A 396 14.98 14.86 -17.36
C PRO A 396 14.17 13.61 -17.70
N TYR A 397 13.05 13.45 -16.98
CA TYR A 397 12.02 12.46 -17.23
C TYR A 397 10.65 13.08 -17.00
N LEU A 398 9.62 12.48 -17.57
CA LEU A 398 8.24 12.92 -17.40
C LEU A 398 7.52 11.96 -16.45
N GLN A 399 7.00 12.45 -15.33
CA GLN A 399 6.09 11.68 -14.48
C GLN A 399 4.64 12.04 -14.81
N ILE A 400 3.81 11.01 -15.00
CA ILE A 400 2.37 11.13 -15.23
C ILE A 400 1.65 10.26 -14.23
N GLU A 401 0.57 10.82 -13.70
CA GLU A 401 -0.35 10.14 -12.81
C GLU A 401 -1.72 10.10 -13.50
N VAL A 402 -2.32 8.92 -13.55
CA VAL A 402 -3.63 8.68 -14.17
C VAL A 402 -4.62 8.16 -13.13
N ASP A 403 -5.84 8.66 -13.21
CA ASP A 403 -7.02 8.25 -12.44
C ASP A 403 -8.22 8.01 -13.38
N GLU A 404 -9.34 7.58 -12.81
CA GLU A 404 -10.61 7.30 -13.49
C GLU A 404 -11.27 8.55 -14.11
N HIS A 405 -10.87 9.75 -13.67
CA HIS A 405 -11.38 11.04 -14.14
C HIS A 405 -10.49 11.70 -15.21
N SER A 406 -9.32 11.10 -15.48
CA SER A 406 -8.28 11.74 -16.28
C SER A 406 -8.73 11.98 -17.71
N ALA A 407 -8.64 13.24 -18.13
CA ALA A 407 -9.02 13.67 -19.46
C ALA A 407 -7.86 13.54 -20.47
N ASP A 408 -8.20 13.03 -21.64
CA ASP A 408 -7.25 12.72 -22.72
C ASP A 408 -6.48 13.95 -23.23
N ALA A 409 -7.16 15.10 -23.28
CA ALA A 409 -6.69 16.34 -23.90
C ALA A 409 -5.46 16.97 -23.21
N GLY A 410 -5.35 16.85 -21.89
CA GLY A 410 -4.26 17.47 -21.13
C GLY A 410 -2.92 16.73 -21.28
N MET A 411 -2.94 15.45 -21.68
CA MET A 411 -1.74 14.61 -21.72
C MET A 411 -0.84 14.91 -22.92
N ILE A 412 -1.42 15.21 -24.09
CA ILE A 412 -0.63 15.48 -25.31
C ILE A 412 0.26 16.71 -25.13
N THR A 413 -0.27 17.79 -24.56
CA THR A 413 0.50 19.02 -24.28
C THR A 413 1.67 18.74 -23.33
N ARG A 414 1.50 17.84 -22.35
CA ARG A 414 2.59 17.43 -21.44
C ARG A 414 3.67 16.65 -22.18
N TYR A 415 3.30 15.76 -23.11
CA TYR A 415 4.25 15.05 -23.96
C TYR A 415 5.03 16.01 -24.87
N GLU A 416 4.33 16.91 -25.56
CA GLU A 416 4.94 17.91 -26.44
C GLU A 416 5.94 18.80 -25.67
N ALA A 417 5.55 19.32 -24.51
CA ALA A 417 6.40 20.12 -23.65
C ALA A 417 7.63 19.35 -23.15
N PHE A 418 7.46 18.07 -22.78
CA PHE A 418 8.58 17.23 -22.37
C PHE A 418 9.55 16.96 -23.53
N LEU A 419 9.05 16.61 -24.71
CA LEU A 419 9.89 16.39 -25.89
C LEU A 419 10.67 17.65 -26.29
N ASP A 420 10.09 18.84 -26.08
CA ASP A 420 10.79 20.09 -26.30
C ASP A 420 11.90 20.34 -25.25
N SER A 421 11.63 20.05 -23.97
CA SER A 421 12.63 20.16 -22.90
C SER A 421 13.83 19.22 -23.12
N LEU A 422 13.61 18.04 -23.73
CA LEU A 422 14.69 17.14 -24.15
C LEU A 422 15.63 17.76 -25.19
N LYS A 423 15.14 18.64 -26.08
CA LYS A 423 15.99 19.34 -27.05
C LYS A 423 16.90 20.35 -26.36
N GLY A 424 16.37 21.07 -25.37
CA GLY A 424 17.15 21.98 -24.52
C GLY A 424 18.21 21.24 -23.71
N TYR A 425 17.85 20.10 -23.12
CA TYR A 425 18.75 19.26 -22.35
C TYR A 425 19.97 18.75 -23.14
N LYS A 426 19.82 18.52 -24.46
CA LYS A 426 20.95 18.10 -25.33
C LYS A 426 22.01 19.19 -25.52
N LYS A 427 21.69 20.46 -25.25
CA LYS A 427 22.58 21.61 -25.52
C LYS A 427 23.44 22.05 -24.33
N VAL A 428 23.21 21.51 -23.13
CA VAL A 428 23.85 21.99 -21.88
C VAL A 428 24.92 21.01 -21.40
N HIS A 429 26.11 21.52 -21.04
CA HIS A 429 27.16 20.75 -20.37
C HIS A 429 26.75 20.38 -18.95
N ARG A 430 26.96 19.11 -18.58
CA ARG A 430 26.43 18.52 -17.34
C ARG A 430 27.46 18.58 -16.22
N THR A 431 27.00 18.91 -15.02
CA THR A 431 27.70 18.58 -13.77
C THR A 431 27.14 17.27 -13.25
N GLU A 432 28.00 16.33 -12.85
CA GLU A 432 27.55 15.15 -12.12
C GLU A 432 26.91 15.59 -10.80
N GLN A 433 25.72 15.09 -10.53
CA GLN A 433 25.02 15.33 -9.28
C GLN A 433 25.14 14.09 -8.41
N GLU A 434 25.44 14.30 -7.13
CA GLU A 434 25.46 13.24 -6.13
C GLU A 434 24.08 12.59 -6.02
N LYS A 435 24.03 11.26 -6.12
CA LYS A 435 22.79 10.46 -6.01
C LYS A 435 22.74 9.83 -4.63
N PHE A 436 21.60 9.93 -3.96
CA PHE A 436 21.44 9.31 -2.65
C PHE A 436 20.84 7.92 -2.78
N ARG A 437 21.63 6.93 -2.40
CA ARG A 437 21.24 5.52 -2.35
C ARG A 437 21.38 5.06 -0.90
N PRO A 438 20.26 4.86 -0.19
CA PRO A 438 20.27 4.72 1.25
C PRO A 438 21.02 3.47 1.72
N GLY A 439 21.08 2.43 0.90
CA GLY A 439 21.78 1.19 1.24
C GLY A 439 21.11 0.44 2.39
N ALA A 440 21.83 -0.53 2.95
CA ALA A 440 21.45 -1.16 4.21
C ALA A 440 21.61 -0.15 5.36
N MET A 441 20.55 0.04 6.15
CA MET A 441 20.65 0.78 7.40
C MET A 441 21.55 0.01 8.36
N ARG A 442 22.47 0.72 9.01
CA ARG A 442 23.44 0.11 9.93
C ARG A 442 22.78 -0.21 11.26
N SER A 443 23.09 -1.37 11.77
CA SER A 443 22.96 -1.71 13.18
C SER A 443 24.17 -1.13 13.92
N SER A 444 23.93 -0.47 15.05
CA SER A 444 24.96 0.25 15.79
C SER A 444 24.72 0.11 17.29
N THR A 445 25.75 -0.34 18.01
CA THR A 445 25.78 -0.37 19.47
C THR A 445 26.60 0.78 20.04
N ASP A 446 26.80 1.84 19.25
CA ASP A 446 27.62 2.99 19.62
C ASP A 446 27.02 3.74 20.81
N THR A 447 27.56 3.48 22.00
CA THR A 447 27.16 4.11 23.26
C THR A 447 27.45 5.61 23.31
N LYS A 448 28.12 6.19 22.30
CA LYS A 448 28.36 7.63 22.19
C LYS A 448 27.17 8.40 21.63
N ARG A 449 26.14 7.70 21.16
CA ARG A 449 24.92 8.27 20.58
C ARG A 449 23.71 8.03 21.46
N VAL A 450 22.77 8.96 21.43
CA VAL A 450 21.44 8.77 22.02
C VAL A 450 20.51 8.20 20.95
N LEU A 451 19.88 7.07 21.27
CA LEU A 451 18.86 6.47 20.40
C LEU A 451 17.48 7.05 20.68
N TYR A 452 16.97 7.84 19.74
CA TYR A 452 15.65 8.44 19.80
C TYR A 452 14.60 7.51 19.19
N ILE A 453 13.53 7.26 19.94
CA ILE A 453 12.40 6.43 19.53
C ILE A 453 11.22 7.36 19.21
N PRO A 454 10.63 7.30 18.00
CA PRO A 454 9.43 8.07 17.72
C PRO A 454 8.29 7.61 18.63
N TYR A 455 7.57 8.56 19.23
CA TYR A 455 6.39 8.23 20.01
C TYR A 455 5.31 7.63 19.11
N MET A 456 4.90 6.41 19.41
CA MET A 456 3.76 5.74 18.78
C MET A 456 2.63 5.62 19.80
N ASN A 457 2.96 5.07 20.97
CA ASN A 457 2.18 5.04 22.20
C ASN A 457 3.16 4.89 23.37
N ASP A 458 2.65 4.72 24.59
CA ASP A 458 3.47 4.62 25.79
C ASP A 458 4.42 3.40 25.80
N ASN A 459 4.20 2.38 24.96
CA ASN A 459 5.14 1.28 24.78
C ASN A 459 6.50 1.75 24.26
N ALA A 460 6.58 2.90 23.59
CA ALA A 460 7.86 3.52 23.22
C ALA A 460 8.73 3.80 24.47
N HIS A 461 8.11 4.20 25.59
CA HIS A 461 8.84 4.42 26.85
C HIS A 461 9.33 3.11 27.47
N SER A 462 8.54 2.04 27.37
CA SER A 462 8.99 0.69 27.75
C SER A 462 10.18 0.22 26.91
N LEU A 463 10.16 0.46 25.60
CA LEU A 463 11.28 0.10 24.73
C LEU A 463 12.54 0.89 25.09
N ALA A 464 12.43 2.21 25.30
CA ALA A 464 13.55 3.04 25.71
C ALA A 464 14.12 2.60 27.07
N ALA A 465 13.26 2.34 28.06
CA ALA A 465 13.64 1.79 29.36
C ALA A 465 14.39 0.46 29.23
N ALA A 466 13.89 -0.45 28.38
CA ALA A 466 14.53 -1.74 28.15
C ALA A 466 15.90 -1.57 27.47
N ILE A 467 16.07 -0.61 26.56
CA ILE A 467 17.37 -0.30 25.92
C ILE A 467 18.35 0.28 26.95
N ARG A 468 17.92 1.25 27.77
CA ARG A 468 18.73 1.80 28.88
C ARG A 468 19.17 0.73 29.86
N SER A 469 18.29 -0.23 30.16
CA SER A 469 18.61 -1.38 31.04
C SER A 469 19.75 -2.27 30.51
N THR A 470 20.12 -2.13 29.24
CA THR A 470 21.23 -2.85 28.59
C THR A 470 22.49 -1.99 28.37
N GLY A 471 22.47 -0.72 28.81
CA GLY A 471 23.64 0.18 28.80
C GLY A 471 23.72 1.16 27.63
N MET A 472 22.69 1.23 26.78
CA MET A 472 22.62 2.21 25.68
C MET A 472 21.69 3.37 26.06
N GLU A 473 22.16 4.60 25.85
CA GLU A 473 21.34 5.79 26.04
C GLU A 473 20.21 5.83 25.01
N SER A 474 18.98 6.03 25.48
CA SER A 474 17.82 6.17 24.61
C SER A 474 16.77 7.08 25.21
N GLU A 475 16.02 7.76 24.34
CA GLU A 475 14.96 8.68 24.71
C GLU A 475 13.76 8.51 23.77
N VAL A 476 12.56 8.78 24.28
CA VAL A 476 11.36 8.83 23.45
C VAL A 476 11.15 10.27 23.03
N LEU A 477 10.97 10.51 21.73
CA LEU A 477 10.61 11.83 21.23
C LEU A 477 9.22 12.22 21.75
N PRO A 478 8.92 13.51 21.93
CA PRO A 478 7.58 13.93 22.31
C PRO A 478 6.53 13.44 21.30
N MET A 479 5.30 13.18 21.78
CA MET A 479 4.15 12.93 20.93
C MET A 479 4.05 14.02 19.85
N GLN A 480 3.72 13.60 18.63
CA GLN A 480 3.70 14.48 17.48
C GLN A 480 2.67 15.60 17.67
N ASN A 481 2.97 16.76 17.11
CA ASN A 481 2.09 17.92 17.10
C ASN A 481 2.03 18.55 15.69
N ASN A 482 1.33 19.68 15.56
CA ASN A 482 1.18 20.37 14.26
C ASN A 482 2.53 20.80 13.64
N GLU A 483 3.52 21.19 14.45
CA GLU A 483 4.86 21.57 13.97
C GLU A 483 5.56 20.37 13.32
N ASP A 484 5.45 19.18 13.93
CA ASP A 484 5.96 17.94 13.34
C ASP A 484 5.31 17.68 11.96
N ILE A 485 3.99 17.85 11.86
CA ILE A 485 3.27 17.62 10.59
C ILE A 485 3.68 18.62 9.51
N GLU A 486 3.79 19.91 9.85
CA GLU A 486 4.25 20.94 8.92
C GLU A 486 5.66 20.65 8.40
N LEU A 487 6.57 20.27 9.30
CA LEU A 487 7.94 19.94 8.95
C LEU A 487 8.01 18.67 8.09
N GLY A 488 7.25 17.64 8.44
CA GLY A 488 7.14 16.41 7.65
C GLY A 488 6.59 16.66 6.25
N ARG A 489 5.54 17.48 6.11
CA ARG A 489 4.92 17.83 4.82
C ARG A 489 5.86 18.61 3.91
N LYS A 490 6.78 19.40 4.47
CA LYS A 490 7.78 20.17 3.68
C LYS A 490 8.73 19.28 2.87
N TYR A 491 8.99 18.05 3.34
CA TYR A 491 9.98 17.15 2.74
C TYR A 491 9.41 15.83 2.21
N THR A 492 8.10 15.63 2.34
CA THR A 492 7.35 14.51 1.76
C THR A 492 6.50 14.97 0.58
N SER A 493 5.96 14.05 -0.22
CA SER A 493 5.13 14.41 -1.38
C SER A 493 3.63 14.47 -1.06
N SER A 494 3.26 14.28 0.22
CA SER A 494 1.87 14.10 0.68
C SER A 494 1.16 12.89 0.07
N ARG A 495 1.89 12.01 -0.62
CA ARG A 495 1.38 10.72 -1.15
C ARG A 495 1.72 9.57 -0.22
N GLU A 496 2.74 9.73 0.62
CA GLU A 496 3.13 8.78 1.66
C GLU A 496 2.01 8.72 2.72
N CYS A 497 1.93 7.61 3.46
CA CYS A 497 0.90 7.50 4.49
C CYS A 497 1.23 8.43 5.67
N PHE A 498 0.19 8.94 6.33
CA PHE A 498 0.33 9.94 7.40
C PHE A 498 1.37 9.60 8.50
N PRO A 499 1.51 8.33 8.97
CA PRO A 499 2.57 7.97 9.91
C PRO A 499 4.00 8.25 9.41
N MET A 500 4.26 8.15 8.10
CA MET A 500 5.55 8.53 7.50
C MET A 500 5.81 10.02 7.71
N THR A 501 4.81 10.85 7.42
CA THR A 501 4.90 12.31 7.58
C THR A 501 5.11 12.68 9.04
N ALA A 502 4.33 12.09 9.94
CA ALA A 502 4.40 12.36 11.39
C ALA A 502 5.76 11.97 11.99
N THR A 503 6.25 10.75 11.72
CA THR A 503 7.53 10.28 12.26
C THR A 503 8.72 11.02 11.65
N THR A 504 8.67 11.35 10.36
CA THR A 504 9.73 12.15 9.71
C THR A 504 9.78 13.56 10.27
N GLY A 505 8.62 14.19 10.46
CA GLY A 505 8.52 15.49 11.13
C GLY A 505 9.18 15.50 12.51
N ASN A 506 8.86 14.47 13.30
CA ASN A 506 9.41 14.28 14.65
C ASN A 506 10.94 14.14 14.66
N PHE A 507 11.51 13.40 13.70
CA PHE A 507 12.97 13.28 13.55
C PHE A 507 13.61 14.58 13.12
N LEU A 508 13.02 15.26 12.14
CA LEU A 508 13.55 16.52 11.63
C LEU A 508 13.49 17.63 12.68
N ARG A 509 12.43 17.69 13.49
CA ARG A 509 12.32 18.67 14.58
C ARG A 509 13.48 18.48 15.55
N LYS A 510 13.78 17.23 15.92
CA LYS A 510 14.93 16.92 16.77
C LYS A 510 16.27 17.31 16.13
N LEU A 511 16.47 17.01 14.85
CA LEU A 511 17.71 17.36 14.13
C LEU A 511 17.91 18.87 13.96
N MET A 512 16.82 19.65 13.97
CA MET A 512 16.84 21.10 13.81
C MET A 512 16.85 21.87 15.14
N GLU A 513 16.80 21.18 16.28
CA GLU A 513 16.92 21.81 17.60
C GLU A 513 18.28 22.52 17.76
N PRO A 514 18.32 23.76 18.29
CA PRO A 514 19.59 24.47 18.50
C PRO A 514 20.56 23.69 19.38
N GLY A 515 21.80 23.53 18.91
CA GLY A 515 22.86 22.84 19.67
C GLY A 515 22.88 21.32 19.51
N VAL A 516 21.97 20.74 18.74
CA VAL A 516 22.00 19.32 18.39
C VAL A 516 23.14 19.02 17.41
N ASP A 517 23.95 18.02 17.74
CA ASP A 517 25.00 17.47 16.89
C ASP A 517 24.50 16.15 16.25
N PRO A 518 24.25 16.10 14.93
CA PRO A 518 23.82 14.90 14.22
C PRO A 518 24.71 13.67 14.50
N LYS A 519 26.02 13.86 14.76
CA LYS A 519 26.95 12.76 15.07
C LYS A 519 26.62 12.02 16.35
N LYS A 520 25.86 12.64 17.26
CA LYS A 520 25.48 12.07 18.56
C LYS A 520 24.07 11.49 18.57
N ILE A 521 23.42 11.40 17.41
CA ILE A 521 22.01 11.02 17.29
C ILE A 521 21.87 9.76 16.45
N SER A 522 21.05 8.84 16.96
CA SER A 522 20.48 7.72 16.22
C SER A 522 18.96 7.75 16.34
N PHE A 523 18.24 7.40 15.28
CA PHE A 523 16.78 7.24 15.30
C PHE A 523 16.37 5.79 15.12
N PHE A 524 15.37 5.35 15.87
CA PHE A 524 14.79 4.02 15.73
C PHE A 524 13.69 4.04 14.66
N MET A 525 13.90 3.32 13.57
CA MET A 525 12.87 3.09 12.54
C MET A 525 13.05 1.68 11.96
N PRO A 526 12.32 0.67 12.46
CA PRO A 526 12.56 -0.73 12.10
C PRO A 526 12.24 -0.99 10.63
N ASP A 527 12.87 -2.02 10.06
CA ASP A 527 12.60 -2.46 8.69
C ASP A 527 11.47 -3.51 8.67
N HIS A 528 10.78 -3.65 7.53
CA HIS A 528 9.70 -4.62 7.36
C HIS A 528 9.71 -5.24 5.96
N ASN A 529 9.48 -6.55 5.88
CA ASN A 529 9.53 -7.30 4.63
C ASN A 529 8.16 -7.36 3.89
N GLY A 530 7.51 -6.20 3.80
CA GLY A 530 6.24 -6.00 3.07
C GLY A 530 5.01 -6.65 3.71
N PRO A 531 3.82 -6.41 3.13
CA PRO A 531 3.59 -5.78 1.81
C PRO A 531 3.25 -4.28 1.83
N CYS A 532 2.96 -3.70 2.99
CA CYS A 532 2.56 -2.29 3.13
C CYS A 532 3.72 -1.31 2.87
N ARG A 533 3.54 0.01 3.08
CA ARG A 533 4.59 1.01 2.80
C ARG A 533 5.67 1.12 3.88
N PHE A 534 5.41 0.58 5.07
CA PHE A 534 6.21 0.80 6.28
C PHE A 534 7.70 0.45 6.10
N GLY A 535 8.01 -0.68 5.46
CA GLY A 535 9.40 -1.09 5.19
C GLY A 535 10.18 -0.19 4.22
N GLN A 536 9.59 0.90 3.72
CA GLN A 536 10.31 1.90 2.93
C GLN A 536 10.60 3.21 3.69
N TYR A 537 10.13 3.33 4.94
CA TYR A 537 10.24 4.56 5.73
C TYR A 537 11.71 4.94 5.97
N ASN A 538 12.50 4.03 6.55
CA ASN A 538 13.90 4.27 6.92
C ASN A 538 14.75 4.76 5.72
N LYS A 539 14.59 4.15 4.53
CA LYS A 539 15.30 4.54 3.31
C LYS A 539 14.93 5.94 2.85
N PHE A 540 13.64 6.26 2.87
CA PHE A 540 13.20 7.58 2.42
C PHE A 540 13.60 8.66 3.43
N GLN A 541 13.52 8.37 4.73
CA GLN A 541 14.05 9.24 5.78
C GLN A 541 15.57 9.45 5.64
N ARG A 542 16.34 8.41 5.33
CA ARG A 542 17.77 8.52 5.01
C ARG A 542 18.04 9.46 3.85
N ILE A 543 17.31 9.31 2.74
CA ILE A 543 17.41 10.24 1.59
C ILE A 543 17.08 11.68 2.00
N ILE A 544 16.06 11.88 2.84
CA ILE A 544 15.71 13.22 3.34
C ILE A 544 16.84 13.79 4.20
N PHE A 545 17.41 13.01 5.12
CA PHE A 545 18.52 13.45 5.96
C PHE A 545 19.72 13.84 5.10
N ASP A 546 20.06 13.03 4.10
CA ASP A 546 21.22 13.30 3.23
C ASP A 546 21.01 14.57 2.39
N ARG A 547 19.80 14.78 1.86
CA ARG A 547 19.43 16.00 1.15
C ARG A 547 19.52 17.26 2.02
N LEU A 548 19.34 17.11 3.33
CA LEU A 548 19.42 18.20 4.30
C LEU A 548 20.82 18.37 4.93
N GLY A 549 21.78 17.52 4.57
CA GLY A 549 23.13 17.54 5.14
C GLY A 549 23.27 16.87 6.50
N PHE A 550 22.25 16.14 6.97
CA PHE A 550 22.27 15.35 8.21
C PHE A 550 22.88 13.95 7.99
N ASN A 551 23.97 13.88 7.21
CA ASN A 551 24.60 12.64 6.75
C ASN A 551 25.14 11.79 7.92
N GLU A 552 25.45 12.43 9.05
CA GLU A 552 26.06 11.79 10.22
C GLU A 552 25.06 11.32 11.29
N ALA A 553 23.78 11.71 11.19
CA ALA A 553 22.71 11.16 12.00
C ALA A 553 22.41 9.73 11.56
N GLU A 554 22.31 8.78 12.47
CA GLU A 554 22.08 7.37 12.13
C GLU A 554 20.57 7.02 12.17
N ILE A 555 20.16 6.06 11.35
CA ILE A 555 18.86 5.40 11.47
C ILE A 555 19.16 3.93 11.77
N ILE A 556 18.76 3.48 12.95
CA ILE A 556 18.88 2.09 13.37
C ILE A 556 17.59 1.37 13.00
N SER A 557 17.71 0.38 12.12
CA SER A 557 16.59 -0.38 11.56
C SER A 557 16.74 -1.87 11.83
N PRO A 558 16.53 -2.33 13.07
CA PRO A 558 16.66 -3.74 13.39
C PRO A 558 15.57 -4.52 12.63
N ALA A 559 15.96 -5.65 12.06
CA ALA A 559 15.05 -6.62 11.48
C ALA A 559 14.77 -7.75 12.51
N ASN A 560 13.57 -8.34 12.46
CA ASN A 560 13.20 -9.44 13.35
C ASN A 560 14.16 -10.65 13.25
N ASP A 561 14.80 -10.85 12.10
CA ASP A 561 15.71 -11.96 11.85
C ASP A 561 16.95 -11.94 12.77
N GLY A 562 17.42 -10.75 13.17
CA GLY A 562 18.59 -10.53 14.04
C GLY A 562 18.31 -10.56 15.54
N ALA A 563 17.06 -10.82 15.97
CA ALA A 563 16.65 -10.81 17.38
C ALA A 563 17.06 -9.56 18.19
N TYR A 564 17.21 -8.41 17.53
CA TYR A 564 17.59 -7.13 18.14
C TYR A 564 18.98 -7.13 18.81
N GLU A 565 19.87 -8.08 18.49
CA GLU A 565 21.28 -8.07 18.96
C GLU A 565 21.97 -6.74 18.58
N ASP A 566 21.56 -6.22 17.44
CA ASP A 566 21.92 -4.94 16.82
C ASP A 566 21.75 -3.67 17.65
N ILE A 567 20.93 -3.71 18.71
CA ILE A 567 20.64 -2.57 19.61
C ILE A 567 20.92 -2.88 21.09
N SER A 568 21.72 -3.92 21.37
CA SER A 568 21.87 -4.42 22.75
C SER A 568 23.25 -4.96 23.11
N ASP A 569 24.28 -4.74 22.28
CA ASP A 569 25.68 -5.15 22.53
C ASP A 569 25.80 -6.61 23.01
N GLY A 570 25.14 -7.54 22.31
CA GLY A 570 25.12 -8.96 22.68
C GLY A 570 24.12 -9.36 23.77
N GLN A 571 23.35 -8.40 24.32
CA GLN A 571 22.29 -8.64 25.32
C GLN A 571 20.88 -8.74 24.71
N GLY A 572 20.75 -9.05 23.42
CA GLY A 572 19.47 -9.01 22.67
C GLY A 572 18.36 -9.84 23.29
N LYS A 573 18.71 -10.98 23.91
CA LYS A 573 17.74 -11.80 24.65
C LYS A 573 17.15 -11.09 25.87
N LYS A 574 18.00 -10.39 26.66
CA LYS A 574 17.53 -9.62 27.83
C LYS A 574 16.70 -8.43 27.40
N LEU A 575 17.18 -7.67 26.40
CA LEU A 575 16.44 -6.54 25.84
C LEU A 575 15.04 -6.97 25.40
N ARG A 576 14.96 -8.02 24.58
CA ARG A 576 13.69 -8.53 24.05
C ARG A 576 12.75 -9.00 25.16
N PHE A 577 13.27 -9.67 26.18
CA PHE A 577 12.46 -10.15 27.30
C PHE A 577 11.92 -8.99 28.15
N ARG A 578 12.75 -7.99 28.46
CA ARG A 578 12.34 -6.79 29.22
C ARG A 578 11.36 -5.93 28.44
N ALA A 579 11.62 -5.69 27.15
CA ALA A 579 10.70 -4.98 26.26
C ALA A 579 9.35 -5.72 26.17
N TRP A 580 9.35 -7.05 26.00
CA TRP A 580 8.11 -7.83 25.98
C TRP A 580 7.30 -7.70 27.28
N LYS A 581 7.94 -7.86 28.45
CA LYS A 581 7.26 -7.69 29.75
C LYS A 581 6.69 -6.29 29.90
N GLY A 582 7.45 -5.27 29.50
CA GLY A 582 7.00 -3.89 29.53
C GLY A 582 5.84 -3.60 28.58
N PHE A 583 5.83 -4.20 27.38
CA PHE A 583 4.71 -4.07 26.45
C PHE A 583 3.43 -4.64 27.04
N VAL A 584 3.50 -5.84 27.61
CA VAL A 584 2.34 -6.45 28.30
C VAL A 584 1.90 -5.59 29.48
N ALA A 585 2.82 -5.08 30.29
CA ALA A 585 2.47 -4.23 31.43
C ALA A 585 1.77 -2.93 31.03
N ILE A 586 2.28 -2.23 30.01
CA ILE A 586 1.65 -0.99 29.52
C ILE A 586 0.30 -1.27 28.85
N ASP A 587 0.16 -2.38 28.12
CA ASP A 587 -1.14 -2.79 27.58
C ASP A 587 -2.18 -3.03 28.69
N LEU A 588 -1.77 -3.64 29.81
CA LEU A 588 -2.63 -3.82 31.00
C LEU A 588 -2.97 -2.48 31.67
N LEU A 589 -1.99 -1.56 31.82
CA LEU A 589 -2.24 -0.21 32.35
C LEU A 589 -3.28 0.53 31.50
N ARG A 590 -3.12 0.49 30.17
CA ARG A 590 -4.04 1.13 29.24
C ARG A 590 -5.44 0.51 29.33
N LYS A 591 -5.53 -0.82 29.44
CA LYS A 591 -6.81 -1.51 29.62
C LYS A 591 -7.50 -1.09 30.92
N MET A 592 -6.77 -1.00 32.03
CA MET A 592 -7.30 -0.47 33.29
C MET A 592 -7.78 0.97 33.12
N GLN A 593 -7.02 1.83 32.43
CA GLN A 593 -7.45 3.21 32.15
C GLN A 593 -8.74 3.26 31.31
N GLN A 594 -8.82 2.55 30.19
CA GLN A 594 -9.97 2.59 29.27
C GLN A 594 -11.25 2.02 29.88
N GLU A 595 -11.12 1.02 30.76
CA GLU A 595 -12.28 0.42 31.45
C GLU A 595 -12.80 1.30 32.61
N ARG A 596 -11.97 2.19 33.19
CA ARG A 596 -12.34 3.03 34.37
C ARG A 596 -12.65 4.47 34.01
N ARG A 597 -11.85 5.09 33.14
CA ARG A 597 -11.97 6.51 32.78
C ARG A 597 -13.37 6.92 32.30
N PRO A 598 -14.09 6.12 31.48
CA PRO A 598 -15.45 6.47 31.09
C PRO A 598 -16.42 6.56 32.29
N TYR A 599 -16.12 5.92 33.41
CA TYR A 599 -17.01 5.83 34.56
C TYR A 599 -16.51 6.63 35.76
N GLU A 600 -15.39 7.35 35.68
CA GLU A 600 -14.84 8.10 36.82
C GLU A 600 -15.80 9.19 37.31
N VAL A 601 -15.94 9.33 38.64
CA VAL A 601 -16.78 10.36 39.25
C VAL A 601 -16.17 11.75 39.05
N ASN A 602 -14.86 11.89 39.31
CA ASN A 602 -14.15 13.14 39.06
C ASN A 602 -13.29 13.00 37.80
N LYS A 603 -13.56 13.85 36.82
CA LYS A 603 -12.82 13.87 35.56
C LYS A 603 -11.31 14.05 35.80
N GLY A 604 -10.52 13.12 35.28
CA GLY A 604 -9.06 13.12 35.33
C GLY A 604 -8.43 12.31 36.45
N ASP A 605 -9.20 11.72 37.38
CA ASP A 605 -8.62 10.90 38.45
C ASP A 605 -7.95 9.64 37.90
N THR A 606 -8.54 8.99 36.89
CA THR A 606 -7.95 7.82 36.22
C THR A 606 -6.62 8.17 35.53
N ASN A 607 -6.54 9.34 34.90
CA ASN A 607 -5.31 9.78 34.23
C ASN A 607 -4.18 10.07 35.23
N LYS A 608 -4.48 10.66 36.40
CA LYS A 608 -3.47 10.87 37.45
C LYS A 608 -2.87 9.55 37.93
N VAL A 609 -3.71 8.54 38.15
CA VAL A 609 -3.26 7.20 38.54
C VAL A 609 -2.43 6.56 37.43
N TYR A 610 -2.87 6.69 36.18
CA TYR A 610 -2.15 6.19 35.00
C TYR A 610 -0.76 6.83 34.84
N ASP A 611 -0.65 8.16 34.96
CA ASP A 611 0.62 8.88 34.79
C ASP A 611 1.68 8.45 35.82
N GLN A 612 1.25 8.15 37.05
CA GLN A 612 2.14 7.59 38.07
C GLN A 612 2.46 6.12 37.80
N ALA A 613 1.45 5.32 37.42
CA ALA A 613 1.61 3.91 37.07
C ALA A 613 2.61 3.70 35.92
N LEU A 614 2.55 4.54 34.89
CA LEU A 614 3.47 4.50 33.77
C LEU A 614 4.92 4.73 34.21
N LYS A 615 5.16 5.71 35.10
CA LYS A 615 6.50 5.97 35.67
C LYS A 615 7.01 4.77 36.46
N ASP A 616 6.17 4.21 37.33
CA ASP A 616 6.52 3.04 38.14
C ASP A 616 6.90 1.83 37.27
N VAL A 617 6.13 1.56 36.21
CA VAL A 617 6.43 0.49 35.24
C VAL A 617 7.72 0.75 34.48
N ILE A 618 7.94 1.98 34.00
CA ILE A 618 9.19 2.37 33.31
C ILE A 618 10.40 2.15 34.23
N THR A 619 10.33 2.59 35.49
CA THR A 619 11.40 2.40 36.47
C THR A 619 11.68 0.91 36.73
N SER A 620 10.64 0.10 36.91
CA SER A 620 10.80 -1.37 37.05
C SER A 620 11.50 -1.98 35.84
N ILE A 621 11.12 -1.60 34.61
CA ILE A 621 11.73 -2.11 33.38
C ILE A 621 13.22 -1.76 33.30
N GLU A 622 13.59 -0.51 33.60
CA GLU A 622 14.98 -0.06 33.63
C GLU A 622 15.82 -0.85 34.65
N GLN A 623 15.23 -1.17 35.81
CA GLN A 623 15.88 -1.92 36.88
C GLN A 623 15.93 -3.44 36.63
N GLY A 624 15.33 -3.91 35.53
CA GLY A 624 15.45 -5.31 35.09
C GLY A 624 14.12 -6.02 34.86
N ALA A 625 13.01 -5.39 35.24
CA ALA A 625 11.63 -5.86 35.17
C ALA A 625 11.29 -7.05 36.09
N ASP A 626 12.15 -7.45 37.04
CA ASP A 626 11.91 -8.64 37.86
C ASP A 626 10.76 -8.45 38.87
N ASP A 627 10.65 -7.25 39.45
CA ASP A 627 9.61 -6.80 40.37
C ASP A 627 8.29 -6.38 39.69
N LEU A 628 8.23 -6.44 38.36
CA LEU A 628 7.09 -5.96 37.59
C LEU A 628 5.74 -6.60 37.97
N PRO A 629 5.64 -7.90 38.32
CA PRO A 629 4.38 -8.46 38.86
C PRO A 629 3.92 -7.75 40.14
N ASP A 630 4.82 -7.53 41.11
CA ASP A 630 4.49 -6.88 42.39
C ASP A 630 4.09 -5.40 42.17
N VAL A 631 4.76 -4.73 41.23
CA VAL A 631 4.39 -3.39 40.78
C VAL A 631 2.98 -3.39 40.18
N LEU A 632 2.67 -4.31 39.28
CA LEU A 632 1.34 -4.39 38.65
C LEU A 632 0.22 -4.73 39.65
N GLU A 633 0.48 -5.59 40.63
CA GLU A 633 -0.48 -5.91 41.69
C GLU A 633 -0.84 -4.64 42.50
N ARG A 634 0.17 -3.88 42.92
CA ARG A 634 -0.05 -2.59 43.60
C ARG A 634 -0.83 -1.60 42.72
N LEU A 635 -0.48 -1.51 41.44
CA LEU A 635 -1.14 -0.60 40.51
C LEU A 635 -2.59 -1.01 40.24
N ALA A 636 -2.88 -2.31 40.15
CA ALA A 636 -4.24 -2.83 40.02
C ALA A 636 -5.11 -2.38 41.20
N GLU A 637 -4.61 -2.46 42.43
CA GLU A 637 -5.31 -1.95 43.62
C GLU A 637 -5.52 -0.43 43.56
N ASN A 638 -4.54 0.34 43.08
CA ASN A 638 -4.71 1.79 42.87
C ASN A 638 -5.82 2.11 41.87
N PHE A 639 -5.95 1.34 40.78
CA PHE A 639 -7.03 1.52 39.81
C PHE A 639 -8.40 1.10 40.37
N LYS A 640 -8.46 0.05 41.21
CA LYS A 640 -9.71 -0.35 41.89
C LYS A 640 -10.21 0.70 42.87
N ASN A 641 -9.31 1.47 43.48
CA ASN A 641 -9.65 2.54 44.43
C ASN A 641 -10.16 3.84 43.78
N ILE A 642 -10.23 3.90 42.44
CA ILE A 642 -10.81 5.06 41.75
C ILE A 642 -12.33 5.07 41.94
N ASN A 643 -12.87 6.20 42.39
CA ASN A 643 -14.32 6.36 42.50
C ASN A 643 -14.97 6.38 41.11
N VAL A 644 -15.85 5.40 40.88
CA VAL A 644 -16.60 5.24 39.62
C VAL A 644 -18.10 5.36 39.86
N VAL A 645 -18.83 5.76 38.82
CA VAL A 645 -20.29 5.88 38.83
C VAL A 645 -20.92 4.51 38.66
N ASP A 646 -21.79 4.14 39.59
CA ASP A 646 -22.66 2.98 39.45
C ASP A 646 -23.76 3.25 38.41
N GLY A 647 -23.94 2.35 37.45
CA GLY A 647 -24.91 2.54 36.39
C GLY A 647 -24.90 1.47 35.30
N PRO A 648 -25.75 1.63 34.27
CA PRO A 648 -25.75 0.75 33.11
C PRO A 648 -24.41 0.86 32.38
N ARG A 649 -23.97 -0.25 31.82
CA ARG A 649 -22.77 -0.30 31.01
C ARG A 649 -22.91 0.64 29.80
N LYS A 650 -21.86 1.42 29.53
CA LYS A 650 -21.75 2.25 28.33
C LYS A 650 -21.55 1.36 27.09
N PRO A 651 -22.01 1.78 25.90
CA PRO A 651 -21.72 1.08 24.65
C PRO A 651 -20.21 0.87 24.48
N VAL A 652 -19.81 -0.39 24.33
CA VAL A 652 -18.40 -0.77 24.17
C VAL A 652 -18.02 -0.70 22.70
N ILE A 653 -17.02 0.13 22.39
CA ILE A 653 -16.58 0.44 21.02
C ILE A 653 -15.10 0.05 20.86
N PRO A 654 -14.80 -1.10 20.23
CA PRO A 654 -13.46 -1.42 19.79
C PRO A 654 -13.00 -0.47 18.69
N ILE A 655 -11.78 0.01 18.81
CA ILE A 655 -11.08 0.77 17.78
C ILE A 655 -10.09 -0.18 17.13
N ILE A 656 -10.24 -0.40 15.84
CA ILE A 656 -9.36 -1.23 15.01
C ILE A 656 -8.73 -0.37 13.91
N GLY A 657 -7.86 -0.97 13.09
CA GLY A 657 -7.31 -0.32 11.90
C GLY A 657 -5.79 -0.31 11.89
N GLU A 658 -5.21 0.73 11.29
CA GLU A 658 -3.77 0.85 11.15
C GLU A 658 -3.11 1.08 12.52
N ILE A 659 -2.11 0.26 12.85
CA ILE A 659 -1.58 0.14 14.22
C ILE A 659 -1.03 1.47 14.73
N PHE A 660 -0.24 2.21 13.94
CA PHE A 660 0.32 3.50 14.40
C PHE A 660 -0.78 4.52 14.66
N MET A 661 -1.75 4.63 13.75
CA MET A 661 -2.84 5.59 13.89
C MET A 661 -3.72 5.29 15.09
N ARG A 662 -4.18 4.05 15.23
CA ARG A 662 -5.06 3.65 16.33
C ARG A 662 -4.41 3.94 17.70
N ASP A 663 -3.10 3.72 17.80
CA ASP A 663 -2.37 3.81 19.06
C ASP A 663 -1.84 5.23 19.39
N ASN A 664 -1.78 6.15 18.41
CA ASN A 664 -1.26 7.50 18.61
C ASN A 664 -2.37 8.56 18.70
N THR A 665 -2.57 9.14 19.88
CA THR A 665 -3.67 10.09 20.19
C THR A 665 -3.71 11.31 19.27
N PHE A 666 -2.56 11.89 18.92
CA PHE A 666 -2.55 13.02 17.99
C PHE A 666 -2.90 12.55 16.57
N CYS A 667 -2.33 11.43 16.13
CA CYS A 667 -2.47 10.97 14.77
C CYS A 667 -3.81 10.32 14.44
N ASN A 668 -4.66 10.01 15.43
CA ASN A 668 -6.05 9.62 15.19
C ASN A 668 -7.06 10.74 15.45
N GLY A 669 -6.61 11.98 15.69
CA GLY A 669 -7.49 13.10 15.99
C GLY A 669 -8.24 12.94 17.32
N SER A 670 -7.58 12.32 18.32
CA SER A 670 -8.12 12.07 19.67
C SER A 670 -9.45 11.30 19.66
N ILE A 671 -9.49 10.24 18.85
CA ILE A 671 -10.73 9.47 18.60
C ILE A 671 -11.29 8.84 19.88
N VAL A 672 -10.39 8.41 20.78
CA VAL A 672 -10.75 7.80 22.06
C VAL A 672 -11.51 8.82 22.92
N GLU A 673 -10.92 10.01 23.10
CA GLU A 673 -11.51 11.08 23.90
C GLU A 673 -12.83 11.56 23.30
N LYS A 674 -12.92 11.65 21.96
CA LYS A 674 -14.15 12.01 21.25
C LYS A 674 -15.27 10.98 21.47
N LEU A 675 -14.97 9.68 21.37
CA LEU A 675 -15.94 8.60 21.61
C LEU A 675 -16.39 8.54 23.09
N GLU A 676 -15.45 8.67 24.03
CA GLU A 676 -15.77 8.67 25.46
C GLU A 676 -16.62 9.88 25.86
N ALA A 677 -16.35 11.06 25.28
CA ALA A 677 -17.18 12.25 25.47
C ALA A 677 -18.62 12.07 24.94
N LEU A 678 -18.81 11.22 23.92
CA LEU A 678 -20.13 10.82 23.42
C LEU A 678 -20.77 9.68 24.22
N GLY A 679 -20.09 9.18 25.26
CA GLY A 679 -20.58 8.17 26.19
C GLY A 679 -20.21 6.74 25.82
N ALA A 680 -19.12 6.51 25.09
CA ALA A 680 -18.57 5.18 24.84
C ALA A 680 -17.66 4.70 25.98
N GLU A 681 -17.55 3.39 26.12
CA GLU A 681 -16.37 2.71 26.66
C GLU A 681 -15.53 2.23 25.48
N THR A 682 -14.24 2.57 25.42
CA THR A 682 -13.39 2.26 24.26
C THR A 682 -12.47 1.08 24.55
N ILE A 683 -12.10 0.35 23.50
CA ILE A 683 -11.11 -0.73 23.60
C ILE A 683 -10.13 -0.60 22.43
N ILE A 684 -8.84 -0.54 22.73
CA ILE A 684 -7.78 -0.63 21.72
C ILE A 684 -7.08 -1.97 21.87
N ALA A 685 -6.82 -2.65 20.75
CA ALA A 685 -6.13 -3.93 20.78
C ALA A 685 -4.71 -3.78 21.39
N PRO A 686 -4.25 -4.73 22.23
CA PRO A 686 -2.94 -4.69 22.85
C PRO A 686 -1.80 -4.52 21.83
N PHE A 687 -0.79 -3.71 22.12
CA PHE A 687 0.40 -3.61 21.26
C PHE A 687 1.19 -4.93 21.22
N ALA A 688 1.18 -5.69 22.32
CA ALA A 688 1.76 -7.03 22.39
C ALA A 688 1.16 -8.03 21.39
N GLU A 689 -0.05 -7.78 20.87
CA GLU A 689 -0.65 -8.54 19.77
C GLU A 689 0.25 -8.52 18.54
N TRP A 690 0.74 -7.34 18.14
CA TRP A 690 1.59 -7.16 16.97
C TRP A 690 2.92 -7.91 17.12
N ILE A 691 3.50 -7.89 18.32
CA ILE A 691 4.74 -8.62 18.63
C ILE A 691 4.50 -10.13 18.59
N THR A 692 3.35 -10.60 19.09
CA THR A 692 2.94 -12.02 19.01
C THR A 692 2.73 -12.44 17.57
N TYR A 693 2.09 -11.60 16.75
CA TYR A 693 1.88 -11.83 15.33
C TYR A 693 3.19 -11.89 14.55
N SER A 694 4.15 -11.02 14.88
CA SER A 694 5.51 -11.08 14.32
C SER A 694 6.20 -12.42 14.64
N SER A 695 6.10 -12.91 15.88
CA SER A 695 6.61 -14.25 16.26
C SER A 695 5.94 -15.37 15.48
N TYR A 696 4.61 -15.30 15.29
CA TYR A 696 3.85 -16.27 14.50
C TYR A 696 4.30 -16.27 13.03
N ARG A 697 4.45 -15.09 12.41
CA ARG A 697 4.95 -14.96 11.03
C ARG A 697 6.33 -15.58 10.89
N TYR A 698 7.25 -15.32 11.82
CA TYR A 698 8.57 -15.94 11.81
C TYR A 698 8.49 -17.48 11.86
N TRP A 699 7.63 -18.05 12.73
CA TRP A 699 7.39 -19.50 12.75
C TRP A 699 6.81 -20.04 11.43
N ARG A 700 5.78 -19.38 10.88
CA ARG A 700 5.10 -19.76 9.64
C ARG A 700 6.05 -19.69 8.44
N ASP A 701 6.83 -18.62 8.34
CA ASP A 701 7.79 -18.44 7.25
C ASP A 701 8.94 -19.46 7.37
N SER A 702 9.39 -19.79 8.59
CA SER A 702 10.32 -20.91 8.81
C SER A 702 9.74 -22.25 8.37
N MET A 703 8.43 -22.50 8.54
CA MET A 703 7.77 -23.70 8.01
C MET A 703 7.84 -23.74 6.47
N TRP A 704 7.51 -22.62 5.81
CA TRP A 704 7.56 -22.54 4.34
C TRP A 704 8.98 -22.68 3.78
N LYS A 705 9.97 -22.12 4.49
CA LYS A 705 11.41 -22.23 4.17
C LYS A 705 12.03 -23.57 4.56
N LYS A 706 11.31 -24.43 5.30
CA LYS A 706 11.82 -25.67 5.93
C LYS A 706 13.02 -25.43 6.86
N ASP A 707 13.05 -24.27 7.54
CA ASP A 707 14.10 -23.91 8.50
C ASP A 707 13.81 -24.47 9.90
N ILE A 708 14.40 -25.64 10.20
CA ILE A 708 14.22 -26.34 11.47
C ILE A 708 14.72 -25.52 12.67
N LYS A 709 15.81 -24.74 12.49
CA LYS A 709 16.38 -23.93 13.58
C LYS A 709 15.43 -22.78 13.95
N GLY A 710 14.88 -22.10 12.96
CA GLY A 710 13.86 -21.07 13.15
C GLY A 710 12.60 -21.58 13.84
N LEU A 711 12.15 -22.81 13.50
CA LEU A 711 11.00 -23.46 14.15
C LEU A 711 11.25 -23.72 15.65
N PHE A 712 12.44 -24.19 16.02
CA PHE A 712 12.77 -24.39 17.43
C PHE A 712 12.86 -23.06 18.18
N LYS A 713 13.55 -22.06 17.61
CA LYS A 713 13.72 -20.72 18.19
C LYS A 713 12.38 -20.04 18.45
N SER A 714 11.47 -20.10 17.47
CA SER A 714 10.13 -19.52 17.58
C SER A 714 9.28 -20.19 18.65
N LYS A 715 9.34 -21.52 18.80
CA LYS A 715 8.60 -22.24 19.86
C LYS A 715 9.09 -21.91 21.27
N VAL A 716 10.40 -21.82 21.47
CA VAL A 716 10.99 -21.38 22.75
C VAL A 716 10.55 -19.96 23.08
N GLN A 717 10.56 -19.08 22.08
CA GLN A 717 10.12 -17.71 22.25
C GLN A 717 8.63 -17.62 22.60
N GLU A 718 7.77 -18.35 21.89
CA GLU A 718 6.33 -18.40 22.14
C GLU A 718 6.04 -18.85 23.58
N TYR A 719 6.74 -19.88 24.06
CA TYR A 719 6.60 -20.37 25.43
C TYR A 719 7.01 -19.31 26.46
N SER A 720 8.18 -18.68 26.27
CA SER A 720 8.67 -17.63 27.17
C SER A 720 7.73 -16.42 27.21
N GLN A 721 7.19 -16.01 26.06
CA GLN A 721 6.23 -14.92 25.94
C GLN A 721 4.93 -15.23 26.69
N LYS A 722 4.35 -16.42 26.46
CA LYS A 722 3.12 -16.87 27.14
C LYS A 722 3.30 -16.96 28.66
N PHE A 723 4.40 -17.56 29.11
CA PHE A 723 4.68 -17.73 30.54
C PHE A 723 4.84 -16.38 31.26
N SER A 724 5.61 -15.46 30.68
CA SER A 724 5.82 -14.13 31.26
C SER A 724 4.56 -13.27 31.23
N ALA A 725 3.80 -13.28 30.13
CA ALA A 725 2.54 -12.56 30.04
C ALA A 725 1.51 -13.10 31.05
N HIS A 726 1.42 -14.43 31.21
CA HIS A 726 0.50 -15.05 32.17
C HIS A 726 0.77 -14.59 33.61
N LYS A 727 2.03 -14.47 34.03
CA LYS A 727 2.37 -13.94 35.36
C LYS A 727 1.91 -12.49 35.56
N LEU A 728 2.08 -11.64 34.55
CA LEU A 728 1.65 -10.24 34.61
C LEU A 728 0.12 -10.14 34.60
N HIS A 729 -0.57 -11.00 33.83
CA HIS A 729 -2.03 -11.09 33.83
C HIS A 729 -2.56 -11.55 35.20
N GLN A 730 -1.91 -12.52 35.84
CA GLN A 730 -2.25 -12.95 37.20
C GLN A 730 -2.08 -11.83 38.22
N ALA A 731 -1.05 -11.01 38.10
CA ALA A 731 -0.77 -9.91 39.03
C ALA A 731 -1.86 -8.84 39.04
N VAL A 732 -2.45 -8.52 37.89
CA VAL A 732 -3.60 -7.59 37.84
C VAL A 732 -4.92 -8.27 38.21
N GLY A 733 -4.94 -9.60 38.31
CA GLY A 733 -6.09 -10.38 38.77
C GLY A 733 -7.37 -10.06 38.00
N ASN A 734 -8.42 -9.71 38.72
CA ASN A 734 -9.69 -9.31 38.13
C ASN A 734 -9.78 -7.82 37.80
N ALA A 735 -8.72 -7.02 38.00
CA ALA A 735 -8.74 -5.58 37.72
C ALA A 735 -8.93 -5.24 36.23
N VAL A 736 -9.00 -6.22 35.32
CA VAL A 736 -9.33 -6.02 33.90
C VAL A 736 -10.22 -7.14 33.36
N GLU A 737 -10.98 -6.85 32.31
CA GLU A 737 -11.82 -7.85 31.64
C GLU A 737 -11.05 -8.64 30.57
N PHE A 738 -10.37 -9.72 30.97
CA PHE A 738 -9.59 -10.59 30.05
C PHE A 738 -10.42 -11.28 28.96
N GLN A 739 -11.73 -11.41 29.11
CA GLN A 739 -12.62 -11.98 28.10
C GLN A 739 -12.57 -11.25 26.75
N ARG A 740 -12.09 -9.99 26.75
CA ARG A 740 -11.92 -9.17 25.54
C ARG A 740 -10.53 -9.23 24.93
N ASP A 741 -9.63 -9.99 25.53
CA ASP A 741 -8.31 -10.21 24.95
C ASP A 741 -8.41 -11.42 24.02
N ILE A 742 -8.63 -11.14 22.75
CA ILE A 742 -8.77 -12.19 21.75
C ILE A 742 -7.39 -12.80 21.48
N PRO A 743 -7.20 -14.12 21.61
CA PRO A 743 -5.93 -14.76 21.28
C PRO A 743 -5.62 -14.64 19.79
N LEU A 744 -4.35 -14.45 19.44
CA LEU A 744 -3.93 -14.34 18.03
C LEU A 744 -4.41 -15.53 17.17
N LYS A 745 -4.39 -16.75 17.73
CA LYS A 745 -4.86 -17.94 17.02
C LYS A 745 -6.32 -17.78 16.59
N ASP A 746 -7.16 -17.32 17.51
CA ASP A 746 -8.59 -17.13 17.29
C ASP A 746 -8.83 -15.97 16.32
N MET A 747 -8.04 -14.90 16.39
CA MET A 747 -8.09 -13.82 15.39
C MET A 747 -7.84 -14.36 13.97
N LEU A 748 -6.76 -15.14 13.79
CA LEU A 748 -6.40 -15.69 12.49
C LEU A 748 -7.42 -16.70 11.97
N GLU A 749 -8.10 -17.45 12.84
CA GLU A 749 -9.18 -18.37 12.45
C GLU A 749 -10.48 -17.61 12.12
N LYS A 750 -10.83 -16.57 12.90
CA LYS A 750 -12.07 -15.80 12.71
C LYS A 750 -12.00 -14.79 11.57
N CYS A 751 -10.81 -14.46 11.02
CA CYS A 751 -10.67 -13.52 9.90
C CYS A 751 -11.03 -14.11 8.53
N ASP A 752 -10.96 -15.44 8.37
CA ASP A 752 -11.08 -16.17 7.10
C ASP A 752 -12.32 -15.82 6.22
N PRO A 753 -13.51 -15.48 6.77
CA PRO A 753 -14.65 -15.03 5.96
C PRO A 753 -14.37 -13.76 5.16
N TYR A 754 -13.48 -12.89 5.65
CA TYR A 754 -13.22 -11.56 5.10
C TYR A 754 -11.87 -11.48 4.40
N ILE A 755 -10.86 -12.15 4.95
CA ILE A 755 -9.51 -12.24 4.39
C ILE A 755 -8.82 -13.52 4.85
N HIS A 756 -8.04 -14.15 3.98
CA HIS A 756 -7.27 -15.33 4.37
C HIS A 756 -6.14 -14.97 5.33
N LYS A 757 -5.97 -15.76 6.41
CA LYS A 757 -4.93 -15.58 7.46
C LYS A 757 -3.47 -15.47 7.00
N ASP A 758 -3.17 -15.92 5.78
CA ASP A 758 -1.82 -15.82 5.19
C ASP A 758 -1.53 -14.42 4.63
N TYR A 759 -2.52 -13.53 4.61
CA TYR A 759 -2.27 -12.11 4.39
C TYR A 759 -1.41 -11.54 5.53
N ASP A 760 -0.35 -10.84 5.12
CA ASP A 760 0.59 -10.24 6.03
C ASP A 760 0.24 -8.77 6.30
N GLY A 761 -0.26 -8.49 7.50
CA GLY A 761 -0.55 -7.13 7.97
C GLY A 761 -1.91 -6.98 8.65
N ASP A 762 -2.25 -5.74 8.98
CA ASP A 762 -3.33 -5.36 9.90
C ASP A 762 -4.72 -5.94 9.57
N PRO A 763 -5.18 -6.03 8.30
CA PRO A 763 -6.48 -6.62 7.96
C PRO A 763 -6.84 -7.95 8.63
N ALA A 764 -5.92 -8.92 8.69
CA ALA A 764 -6.21 -10.20 9.32
C ALA A 764 -6.42 -10.04 10.84
N LEU A 765 -5.63 -9.19 11.47
CA LEU A 765 -5.75 -8.86 12.90
C LEU A 765 -7.02 -8.05 13.17
N ALA A 766 -7.32 -7.04 12.34
CA ALA A 766 -8.47 -6.16 12.49
C ALA A 766 -9.80 -6.92 12.38
N PHE A 767 -9.98 -7.73 11.32
CA PHE A 767 -11.18 -8.56 11.18
C PHE A 767 -11.23 -9.69 12.21
N GLY A 768 -10.08 -10.29 12.53
CA GLY A 768 -9.99 -11.34 13.54
C GLY A 768 -10.36 -10.85 14.94
N ALA A 769 -9.84 -9.69 15.35
CA ALA A 769 -10.16 -9.05 16.62
C ALA A 769 -11.62 -8.61 16.65
N ALA A 770 -12.12 -7.97 15.59
CA ALA A 770 -13.53 -7.58 15.47
C ALA A 770 -14.48 -8.78 15.61
N ALA A 771 -14.24 -9.86 14.85
CA ALA A 771 -15.02 -11.09 14.93
C ALA A 771 -14.86 -11.82 16.27
N GLY A 772 -13.67 -11.73 16.88
CA GLY A 772 -13.38 -12.24 18.22
C GLY A 772 -14.22 -11.56 19.29
N LEU A 773 -14.33 -10.24 19.21
CA LEU A 773 -15.01 -9.39 20.19
C LEU A 773 -16.54 -9.42 20.08
N MET A 774 -17.10 -9.93 18.99
CA MET A 774 -18.55 -10.06 18.82
C MET A 774 -19.22 -10.82 19.97
N ASP A 775 -18.51 -11.78 20.55
CA ASP A 775 -18.99 -12.61 21.68
C ASP A 775 -18.87 -11.89 23.05
N THR A 776 -18.46 -10.61 23.07
CA THR A 776 -18.12 -9.84 24.29
C THR A 776 -18.97 -8.59 24.50
N GLU A 777 -20.19 -8.60 23.93
CA GLU A 777 -21.21 -7.55 24.07
C GLU A 777 -20.76 -6.17 23.54
N ILE A 778 -19.99 -6.15 22.45
CA ILE A 778 -19.62 -4.90 21.77
C ILE A 778 -20.82 -4.28 21.04
N SER A 779 -20.87 -2.95 21.01
CA SER A 779 -22.02 -2.18 20.52
C SER A 779 -21.78 -1.46 19.19
N GLY A 780 -20.55 -1.46 18.70
CA GLY A 780 -20.17 -0.86 17.43
C GLY A 780 -18.65 -0.92 17.26
N ILE A 781 -18.14 -0.67 16.05
CA ILE A 781 -16.70 -0.73 15.74
C ILE A 781 -16.28 0.57 15.04
N VAL A 782 -15.12 1.10 15.40
CA VAL A 782 -14.48 2.20 14.68
C VAL A 782 -13.18 1.71 14.05
N ASN A 783 -13.05 1.86 12.74
CA ASN A 783 -11.82 1.55 12.00
C ASN A 783 -11.09 2.86 11.67
N VAL A 784 -9.88 3.03 12.18
CA VAL A 784 -9.05 4.22 11.94
C VAL A 784 -7.96 3.90 10.93
N LEU A 785 -7.81 4.75 9.92
CA LEU A 785 -6.83 4.57 8.87
C LEU A 785 -6.24 5.91 8.41
N PRO A 786 -4.96 5.92 7.97
CA PRO A 786 -4.44 7.05 7.20
C PRO A 786 -5.22 7.21 5.89
N PHE A 787 -5.39 8.44 5.41
CA PHE A 787 -5.87 8.67 4.06
C PHE A 787 -5.03 7.89 3.02
N ALA A 788 -5.71 7.22 2.08
CA ALA A 788 -5.12 6.35 1.06
C ALA A 788 -4.27 5.17 1.60
N CYS A 789 -4.48 4.74 2.86
CA CYS A 789 -3.83 3.56 3.42
C CYS A 789 -4.31 2.27 2.75
N MET A 790 -3.39 1.50 2.13
CA MET A 790 -3.83 0.33 1.36
C MET A 790 -4.49 -0.77 2.22
N PRO A 791 -3.90 -1.20 3.36
CA PRO A 791 -4.56 -2.17 4.24
C PRO A 791 -5.85 -1.63 4.88
N GLY A 792 -5.87 -0.37 5.32
CA GLY A 792 -7.06 0.26 5.91
C GLY A 792 -8.23 0.37 4.94
N THR A 793 -7.97 0.79 3.69
CA THR A 793 -8.98 0.84 2.62
C THR A 793 -9.51 -0.55 2.28
N PHE A 794 -8.69 -1.61 2.38
CA PHE A 794 -9.19 -2.96 2.24
C PHE A 794 -10.23 -3.30 3.33
N ILE A 795 -9.96 -2.97 4.60
CA ILE A 795 -10.92 -3.17 5.70
C ILE A 795 -12.22 -2.41 5.37
N GLN A 796 -12.13 -1.14 4.98
CA GLN A 796 -13.29 -0.33 4.56
C GLN A 796 -14.08 -0.97 3.42
N SER A 797 -13.40 -1.59 2.44
CA SER A 797 -14.06 -2.20 1.28
C SER A 797 -14.89 -3.45 1.60
N VAL A 798 -14.62 -4.09 2.76
CA VAL A 798 -15.28 -5.33 3.20
C VAL A 798 -16.12 -5.10 4.47
N SER A 799 -16.05 -3.92 5.11
CA SER A 799 -16.77 -3.63 6.35
C SER A 799 -18.29 -3.81 6.22
N HIS A 800 -18.87 -3.48 5.06
CA HIS A 800 -20.31 -3.70 4.82
C HIS A 800 -20.72 -5.18 4.81
N VAL A 801 -19.80 -6.09 4.44
CA VAL A 801 -20.02 -7.54 4.53
C VAL A 801 -20.00 -7.96 5.98
N PHE A 802 -18.97 -7.55 6.72
CA PHE A 802 -18.84 -7.83 8.15
C PHE A 802 -20.10 -7.40 8.92
N ARG A 803 -20.57 -6.17 8.70
CA ARG A 803 -21.80 -5.67 9.34
C ARG A 803 -22.99 -6.58 9.07
N LYS A 804 -23.21 -6.98 7.81
CA LYS A 804 -24.35 -7.84 7.43
C LYS A 804 -24.28 -9.23 8.07
N ASP A 805 -23.08 -9.77 8.22
CA ASP A 805 -22.85 -11.08 8.84
C ASP A 805 -23.03 -11.04 10.37
N HIS A 806 -22.94 -9.84 10.97
CA HIS A 806 -23.04 -9.60 12.41
C HIS A 806 -24.22 -8.67 12.78
N ASN A 807 -25.43 -9.03 12.35
CA ASN A 807 -26.69 -8.35 12.71
C ASN A 807 -26.70 -6.83 12.46
N ASN A 808 -26.03 -6.38 11.40
CA ASN A 808 -25.87 -4.97 11.05
C ASN A 808 -25.26 -4.12 12.18
N ILE A 809 -24.31 -4.68 12.94
CA ILE A 809 -23.55 -3.94 13.95
C ILE A 809 -23.09 -2.56 13.41
N PRO A 810 -23.23 -1.47 14.20
CA PRO A 810 -22.74 -0.16 13.80
C PRO A 810 -21.23 -0.20 13.51
N TRP A 811 -20.82 0.43 12.42
CA TRP A 811 -19.42 0.48 12.00
C TRP A 811 -19.12 1.84 11.38
N GLU A 812 -18.00 2.44 11.77
CA GLU A 812 -17.54 3.73 11.23
C GLU A 812 -16.07 3.67 10.79
N ASP A 813 -15.80 4.10 9.55
CA ASP A 813 -14.44 4.19 9.00
C ASP A 813 -13.93 5.64 9.05
N ILE A 814 -12.89 5.93 9.83
CA ILE A 814 -12.30 7.26 10.01
C ILE A 814 -10.95 7.35 9.30
N ALA A 815 -10.95 7.92 8.09
CA ALA A 815 -9.73 8.30 7.39
C ALA A 815 -9.21 9.64 7.93
N PHE A 816 -7.97 9.67 8.45
CA PHE A 816 -7.34 10.87 9.00
C PHE A 816 -5.99 11.15 8.33
N ASP A 817 -5.68 12.43 8.13
CA ASP A 817 -4.48 12.92 7.45
C ASP A 817 -3.80 14.11 8.16
N GLY A 818 -4.18 14.36 9.42
CA GLY A 818 -3.69 15.48 10.22
C GLY A 818 -4.54 16.74 10.14
N GLN A 819 -5.70 16.72 9.47
CA GLN A 819 -6.65 17.83 9.48
C GLN A 819 -7.95 17.44 10.21
N ASP A 820 -8.35 18.24 11.20
CA ASP A 820 -9.66 18.09 11.83
C ASP A 820 -10.75 18.51 10.84
N ASN A 821 -11.74 17.66 10.67
CA ASN A 821 -12.88 17.90 9.79
C ASN A 821 -14.16 17.91 10.65
N MET A 822 -14.93 19.02 10.61
CA MET A 822 -16.20 19.14 11.34
C MET A 822 -17.19 18.01 11.01
N SER A 823 -17.08 17.39 9.82
CA SER A 823 -17.90 16.24 9.45
C SER A 823 -17.61 14.99 10.30
N THR A 824 -16.39 14.84 10.83
CA THR A 824 -16.01 13.69 11.67
C THR A 824 -16.82 13.68 12.97
N ASP A 825 -16.96 14.81 13.65
CA ASP A 825 -17.72 14.88 14.90
C ASP A 825 -19.20 14.53 14.69
N THR A 826 -19.79 15.03 13.59
CA THR A 826 -21.18 14.73 13.24
C THR A 826 -21.37 13.24 12.91
N ARG A 827 -20.42 12.62 12.21
CA ARG A 827 -20.43 11.18 11.93
C ARG A 827 -20.32 10.35 13.20
N LEU A 828 -19.42 10.72 14.12
CA LEU A 828 -19.27 10.03 15.41
C LEU A 828 -20.52 10.15 16.28
N GLN A 829 -21.19 11.30 16.28
CA GLN A 829 -22.48 11.46 16.96
C GLN A 829 -23.56 10.51 16.40
N ALA A 830 -23.68 10.44 15.06
CA ALA A 830 -24.62 9.53 14.40
C ALA A 830 -24.27 8.05 14.64
N PHE A 831 -22.99 7.70 14.60
CA PHE A 831 -22.49 6.37 14.94
C PHE A 831 -22.82 6.01 16.40
N MET A 832 -22.53 6.91 17.35
CA MET A 832 -22.80 6.65 18.77
C MET A 832 -24.29 6.56 19.08
N HIS A 833 -25.15 7.26 18.33
CA HIS A 833 -26.59 7.06 18.42
C HIS A 833 -26.99 5.63 18.01
N GLN A 834 -26.45 5.14 16.89
CA GLN A 834 -26.68 3.77 16.44
C GLN A 834 -26.12 2.73 17.42
N ALA A 835 -24.93 2.96 17.97
CA ALA A 835 -24.32 2.07 18.96
C ALA A 835 -25.12 2.00 20.26
N LYS A 836 -25.66 3.12 20.75
CA LYS A 836 -26.56 3.14 21.91
C LYS A 836 -27.85 2.38 21.65
N GLN A 837 -28.44 2.52 20.46
CA GLN A 837 -29.63 1.79 20.09
C GLN A 837 -29.35 0.28 19.99
N TYR A 838 -28.27 -0.10 19.31
CA TYR A 838 -27.84 -1.49 19.19
C TYR A 838 -27.56 -2.14 20.55
N SER A 839 -26.89 -1.41 21.46
CA SER A 839 -26.64 -1.85 22.83
C SER A 839 -27.94 -2.18 23.58
N LYS A 840 -28.94 -1.29 23.50
CA LYS A 840 -30.27 -1.50 24.13
C LYS A 840 -31.04 -2.66 23.52
N ASP A 841 -31.09 -2.74 22.19
CA ASP A 841 -31.85 -3.76 21.47
C ASP A 841 -31.32 -5.18 21.74
N ASN A 842 -30.02 -5.30 22.05
CA ASN A 842 -29.38 -6.57 22.41
C ASN A 842 -29.22 -6.78 23.92
N GLY A 843 -29.65 -5.82 24.76
CA GLY A 843 -29.58 -5.92 26.22
C GLY A 843 -28.15 -5.90 26.79
N PHE A 844 -27.25 -5.15 26.17
CA PHE A 844 -25.84 -4.99 26.60
C PHE A 844 -25.65 -3.86 27.63
N ASP A 845 -26.69 -3.08 27.92
CA ASP A 845 -26.71 -1.96 28.86
C ASP A 845 -27.04 -2.39 30.31
N LYS A 846 -26.78 -3.65 30.65
CA LYS A 846 -26.91 -4.16 32.02
C LYS A 846 -25.97 -3.40 32.97
N PRO A 847 -26.29 -3.34 34.29
CA PRO A 847 -25.36 -2.80 35.27
C PRO A 847 -23.97 -3.42 35.13
N ARG A 848 -22.94 -2.58 35.17
CA ARG A 848 -21.57 -3.07 35.09
C ARG A 848 -21.19 -3.70 36.43
N ASP A 849 -20.87 -4.99 36.43
CA ASP A 849 -20.26 -5.66 37.57
C ASP A 849 -18.79 -5.25 37.64
N TRP A 850 -18.46 -4.31 38.54
CA TRP A 850 -17.08 -3.95 38.80
C TRP A 850 -16.35 -5.12 39.45
N PRO A 851 -15.16 -5.51 38.94
CA PRO A 851 -14.39 -6.55 39.58
C PRO A 851 -14.01 -6.13 41.01
N VAL A 852 -14.52 -6.88 41.99
CA VAL A 852 -14.28 -6.67 43.43
C VAL A 852 -12.93 -7.22 43.84
#